data_AF-A0A2J0KMQ9-F1
#
_entry.id   AF-A0A2J0KMQ9-F1
#
_cell.length_a   1.000
_cell.length_b   1.000
_cell.length_c   1.000
_cell.angle_alpha   90.00
_cell.angle_beta   90.00
_cell.angle_gamma   90.00
#
_symmetry.space_group_name_H-M   'P 1'
#
loop_
_entity.id
_entity.type
_entity.pdbx_description
1 polymer ?
#
loop_
_entity_poly.entity_id
_entity_poly.type
_entity_poly.pdbx_seq_one_letter_code
_entity_poly.pdbx_strand_id
1 'polypeptide(L)'
;MSRALSNGNLALVNGAIVWAIEASGAVSKSNERLLFSAGYPITPVNEVTEYLSRIVQEVNATFIQAESEIAAANMVIGAACVGTPAFTVTSSPGISLMQEAISYASGMELGGRGLVYVDVVRGGPGLGNIQGAQSDFNQAVLRGGHGDYQNIVLAPASAQEMFDFARLAFRLSYQYKIPGFILSDGYVGQLKEEYQIPDTIHPFQTTVTPDTRTSIYVREGILEEHNWKLFRRFEALKKDPILKGMACSAYRVKDPDQDAQIVLVNYGIFSRIGYGVVDRAREEGIPVGQISLKSLNPFPEDQIREIVRTFGPLYVMEGGINQLCDKLRTVAGERAIVGACQRPGGTLPEEKEIVEDLRILIKEVRQAKYQQEFKNFKELMHAARPILTNRGTNFNKLPLEASTHDAEYAAGMADKQPESRKAGSMTEKNMYFCAGCDHKHSTEALGAVFDSLKNFDLTLYSPVGCSIFLYDFFKKDRVRNIQVPHGRGPAAASASKRSRPESLVICYQGDGDALDIGLGELLHASARGENITVVLMNNGTYGMTGGQLSATTPVNQFSKTTPQGRDARLNGFPIDLSKLLHRQGVSYYRRTLLGTPALNQQFSHFLLQALLHQIQGDGMSVIEVVATCTEHQRAPWEIIEAFQTEGKKLHPIALAREYTAKVMAKNFPSTAGWGEDFENVEALLNSRKTLSNGDGIETWVTADSRFLSFLKALKDIGILQKPCVQRSKKIKDLRFYLCGEGGQGIQSLADILTRAGITPYAFNSPWYEPEVTKARTVAAVTLSDSPYANPNPQIGEVDVLVCMTPQMYFERKHFVKKGGLVIVDGQGTEIKNAGFDYTLINVPATNLAATLVKERRSANIVFLGVLNQALELFTDAVLENAIRRNIPKAADINIQAYRVGKDYFSTVQASSVLKPSR
;
A
#
# COMPACT_ATOMS: atom_id res chain seq x y z
N MET A 1 25.39 11.33 -7.82
CA MET A 1 24.22 10.52 -7.44
C MET A 1 24.52 9.08 -7.75
N SER A 2 24.14 8.18 -6.84
CA SER A 2 24.29 6.74 -7.01
C SER A 2 23.20 6.24 -7.97
N ARG A 3 23.59 5.41 -8.94
CA ARG A 3 22.68 4.87 -9.96
C ARG A 3 22.14 3.53 -9.50
N ALA A 4 20.82 3.43 -9.38
CA ALA A 4 20.11 2.22 -9.05
C ALA A 4 19.38 1.70 -10.29
N LEU A 5 19.38 0.38 -10.50
CA LEU A 5 18.59 -0.28 -11.54
C LEU A 5 17.66 -1.28 -10.88
N SER A 6 16.36 -0.96 -10.84
CA SER A 6 15.31 -1.84 -10.35
C SER A 6 14.00 -1.54 -11.07
N ASN A 7 12.95 -2.28 -10.75
CA ASN A 7 11.62 -1.90 -11.22
C ASN A 7 11.06 -0.70 -10.43
N GLY A 8 10.00 -0.10 -10.97
CA GLY A 8 9.31 1.04 -10.36
C GLY A 8 8.81 0.75 -8.95
N ASN A 9 8.29 -0.45 -8.69
CA ASN A 9 7.83 -0.89 -7.37
C ASN A 9 8.95 -0.81 -6.31
N LEU A 10 10.16 -1.28 -6.63
CA LEU A 10 11.32 -1.20 -5.73
C LEU A 10 11.86 0.23 -5.60
N ALA A 11 11.82 1.02 -6.68
CA ALA A 11 12.20 2.43 -6.64
C ALA A 11 11.30 3.22 -5.68
N LEU A 12 10.00 2.95 -5.68
CA LEU A 12 9.02 3.50 -4.74
C LEU A 12 9.36 3.14 -3.29
N VAL A 13 9.64 1.86 -2.98
CA VAL A 13 10.04 1.45 -1.63
C VAL A 13 11.32 2.17 -1.19
N ASN A 14 12.28 2.31 -2.09
CA ASN A 14 13.53 3.03 -1.82
C ASN A 14 13.29 4.51 -1.53
N GLY A 15 12.37 5.16 -2.25
CA GLY A 15 11.96 6.52 -1.95
C GLY A 15 11.35 6.65 -0.55
N ALA A 16 10.48 5.71 -0.15
CA ALA A 16 9.89 5.69 1.19
C ALA A 16 10.96 5.53 2.30
N ILE A 17 11.92 4.62 2.11
CA ILE A 17 13.04 4.42 3.04
C ILE A 17 13.89 5.67 3.15
N VAL A 18 14.25 6.31 2.03
CA VAL A 18 15.07 7.54 2.03
C VAL A 18 14.36 8.65 2.78
N TRP A 19 13.06 8.87 2.53
CA TRP A 19 12.30 9.87 3.27
C TRP A 19 12.25 9.56 4.77
N ALA A 20 12.05 8.30 5.16
CA ALA A 20 12.02 7.91 6.57
C ALA A 20 13.37 8.18 7.26
N ILE A 21 14.49 7.90 6.57
CA ILE A 21 15.83 8.21 7.08
C ILE A 21 15.98 9.73 7.24
N GLU A 22 15.58 10.52 6.25
CA GLU A 22 15.58 11.99 6.31
C GLU A 22 14.74 12.51 7.50
N ALA A 23 13.51 12.03 7.64
CA ALA A 23 12.55 12.44 8.67
C ALA A 23 12.93 12.04 10.11
N SER A 24 13.91 11.15 10.26
CA SER A 24 14.39 10.73 11.58
C SER A 24 15.31 11.76 12.25
N GLY A 25 15.87 12.71 11.49
CA GLY A 25 16.48 13.95 11.98
C GLY A 25 17.75 13.87 12.83
N ALA A 26 17.93 12.90 13.73
CA ALA A 26 19.17 12.68 14.50
C ALA A 26 19.13 11.39 15.33
N VAL A 27 20.31 10.76 15.45
CA VAL A 27 20.92 10.18 16.66
C VAL A 27 19.93 9.72 17.74
N SER A 28 19.51 8.45 17.70
CA SER A 28 18.69 7.84 18.76
C SER A 28 19.52 6.94 19.69
N LYS A 29 19.28 7.03 21.01
CA LYS A 29 19.81 6.09 22.02
C LYS A 29 19.19 4.71 21.90
N SER A 30 17.99 4.64 21.32
CA SER A 30 17.19 3.42 21.15
C SER A 30 16.99 3.14 19.66
N ASN A 31 17.03 1.88 19.27
CA ASN A 31 16.73 1.45 17.90
C ASN A 31 15.22 1.61 17.56
N GLU A 32 14.66 2.83 17.65
CA GLU A 32 13.29 3.10 17.19
C GLU A 32 13.15 2.79 15.70
N ARG A 33 12.07 2.08 15.35
CA ARG A 33 11.83 1.60 13.99
C ARG A 33 11.59 2.78 13.05
N LEU A 34 12.36 2.81 11.95
CA LEU A 34 12.37 3.90 10.99
C LEU A 34 11.07 4.04 10.21
N LEU A 35 10.55 2.90 9.78
CA LEU A 35 9.45 2.78 8.86
C LEU A 35 8.73 1.47 9.15
N PHE A 36 7.42 1.47 9.05
CA PHE A 36 6.60 0.27 9.14
C PHE A 36 5.94 0.00 7.79
N SER A 37 5.94 -1.26 7.37
CA SER A 37 5.12 -1.69 6.25
C SER A 37 4.40 -2.99 6.59
N ALA A 38 3.16 -3.09 6.12
CA ALA A 38 2.45 -4.34 6.04
C ALA A 38 1.86 -4.50 4.64
N GLY A 39 1.83 -5.71 4.13
CA GLY A 39 1.29 -5.99 2.80
C GLY A 39 0.77 -7.41 2.67
N TYR A 40 -0.25 -7.57 1.86
CA TYR A 40 -0.70 -8.86 1.34
C TYR A 40 -0.26 -8.96 -0.13
N PRO A 41 0.51 -9.99 -0.53
CA PRO A 41 1.10 -10.04 -1.86
C PRO A 41 0.02 -10.31 -2.91
N ILE A 42 -0.11 -9.39 -3.87
CA ILE A 42 -0.96 -9.51 -5.04
C ILE A 42 -0.21 -9.02 -6.27
N THR A 43 -0.21 -9.79 -7.37
CA THR A 43 0.39 -9.36 -8.64
C THR A 43 -0.33 -8.11 -9.13
N PRO A 44 0.35 -7.00 -9.49
CA PRO A 44 1.78 -6.89 -9.89
C PRO A 44 2.78 -6.44 -8.81
N VAL A 45 2.51 -6.57 -7.51
CA VAL A 45 3.37 -6.04 -6.42
C VAL A 45 4.09 -7.11 -5.59
N ASN A 46 4.13 -8.37 -6.04
CA ASN A 46 4.67 -9.49 -5.26
C ASN A 46 6.12 -9.26 -4.81
N GLU A 47 6.94 -8.66 -5.67
CA GLU A 47 8.34 -8.38 -5.41
C GLU A 47 8.57 -7.37 -4.28
N VAL A 48 7.57 -6.53 -3.95
CA VAL A 48 7.68 -5.56 -2.85
C VAL A 48 7.83 -6.27 -1.51
N THR A 49 7.04 -7.33 -1.31
CA THR A 49 7.08 -8.15 -0.08
C THR A 49 8.41 -8.88 0.05
N GLU A 50 8.88 -9.50 -1.05
CA GLU A 50 10.19 -10.15 -1.09
C GLU A 50 11.31 -9.15 -0.79
N TYR A 51 11.26 -7.97 -1.40
CA TYR A 51 12.27 -6.93 -1.24
C TYR A 51 12.34 -6.39 0.19
N LEU A 52 11.18 -6.01 0.75
CA LEU A 52 11.09 -5.52 2.13
C LEU A 52 11.62 -6.56 3.12
N SER A 53 11.29 -7.84 2.95
CA SER A 53 11.77 -8.91 3.82
C SER A 53 13.31 -9.02 3.89
N ARG A 54 14.01 -8.57 2.85
CA ARG A 54 15.48 -8.58 2.78
C ARG A 54 16.13 -7.33 3.36
N ILE A 55 15.54 -6.15 3.14
CA ILE A 55 16.21 -4.88 3.45
C ILE A 55 15.83 -4.28 4.81
N VAL A 56 14.66 -4.64 5.37
CA VAL A 56 14.13 -3.95 6.56
C VAL A 56 15.04 -4.03 7.78
N GLN A 57 15.80 -5.11 7.95
CA GLN A 57 16.75 -5.25 9.07
C GLN A 57 17.91 -4.26 8.97
N GLU A 58 18.48 -4.09 7.77
CA GLU A 58 19.63 -3.21 7.50
C GLU A 58 19.30 -1.73 7.74
N VAL A 59 18.03 -1.35 7.58
CA VAL A 59 17.53 0.02 7.79
C VAL A 59 16.70 0.18 9.06
N ASN A 60 16.70 -0.81 9.97
CA ASN A 60 15.90 -0.79 11.19
C ASN A 60 14.40 -0.44 10.95
N ALA A 61 13.84 -0.95 9.86
CA ALA A 61 12.41 -0.89 9.56
C ALA A 61 11.71 -2.19 9.97
N THR A 62 10.38 -2.18 9.95
CA THR A 62 9.56 -3.37 10.23
C THR A 62 8.70 -3.69 9.01
N PHE A 63 8.68 -4.96 8.62
CA PHE A 63 7.73 -5.46 7.62
C PHE A 63 6.93 -6.65 8.17
N ILE A 64 5.63 -6.68 7.87
CA ILE A 64 4.74 -7.81 8.16
C ILE A 64 4.04 -8.22 6.86
N GLN A 65 4.20 -9.48 6.46
CA GLN A 65 3.28 -10.08 5.49
C GLN A 65 1.96 -10.36 6.22
N ALA A 66 0.93 -9.58 5.90
CA ALA A 66 -0.38 -9.69 6.52
C ALA A 66 -1.20 -10.82 5.87
N GLU A 67 -2.22 -11.28 6.57
CA GLU A 67 -3.20 -12.29 6.10
C GLU A 67 -4.21 -11.74 5.09
N SER A 68 -4.42 -10.42 5.06
CA SER A 68 -5.37 -9.73 4.20
C SER A 68 -5.01 -8.25 4.09
N GLU A 69 -5.56 -7.58 3.08
CA GLU A 69 -5.43 -6.13 2.92
C GLU A 69 -6.14 -5.35 4.03
N ILE A 70 -7.22 -5.91 4.60
CA ILE A 70 -7.89 -5.35 5.78
C ILE A 70 -6.92 -5.29 6.96
N ALA A 71 -6.21 -6.39 7.23
CA ALA A 71 -5.21 -6.45 8.29
C ALA A 71 -4.03 -5.52 7.99
N ALA A 72 -3.49 -5.54 6.78
CA ALA A 72 -2.37 -4.69 6.37
C ALA A 72 -2.67 -3.18 6.55
N ALA A 73 -3.86 -2.73 6.13
CA ALA A 73 -4.24 -1.33 6.24
C ALA A 73 -4.43 -0.88 7.69
N ASN A 74 -4.92 -1.77 8.57
CA ASN A 74 -5.07 -1.45 9.99
C ASN A 74 -3.75 -1.56 10.75
N MET A 75 -2.82 -2.41 10.32
CA MET A 75 -1.44 -2.44 10.84
C MET A 75 -0.73 -1.09 10.56
N VAL A 76 -0.79 -0.56 9.34
CA VAL A 76 -0.15 0.73 9.04
C VAL A 76 -0.80 1.91 9.80
N ILE A 77 -2.11 1.85 10.07
CA ILE A 77 -2.78 2.79 11.00
C ILE A 77 -2.17 2.68 12.40
N GLY A 78 -2.00 1.46 12.92
CA GLY A 78 -1.43 1.22 14.24
C GLY A 78 -0.03 1.83 14.39
N ALA A 79 0.87 1.52 13.46
CA ALA A 79 2.22 2.08 13.43
C ALA A 79 2.21 3.63 13.38
N ALA A 80 1.38 4.22 12.51
CA ALA A 80 1.24 5.67 12.40
C ALA A 80 0.73 6.31 13.71
N CYS A 81 -0.21 5.67 14.43
CA CYS A 81 -0.73 6.17 15.70
C CYS A 81 0.33 6.23 16.82
N VAL A 82 1.30 5.32 16.78
CA VAL A 82 2.47 5.36 17.67
C VAL A 82 3.63 6.16 17.12
N GLY A 83 3.46 6.86 15.99
CA GLY A 83 4.43 7.82 15.46
C GLY A 83 5.53 7.22 14.59
N THR A 84 5.42 5.95 14.19
CA THR A 84 6.29 5.37 13.17
C THR A 84 5.64 5.60 11.81
N PRO A 85 6.31 6.28 10.86
CA PRO A 85 5.81 6.40 9.49
C PRO A 85 5.49 5.03 8.91
N ALA A 86 4.44 4.95 8.11
CA ALA A 86 3.96 3.68 7.60
C ALA A 86 3.47 3.76 6.16
N PHE A 87 3.61 2.65 5.44
CA PHE A 87 3.02 2.50 4.12
C PHE A 87 2.66 1.07 3.78
N THR A 88 1.73 0.93 2.85
CA THR A 88 1.34 -0.35 2.26
C THR A 88 1.25 -0.23 0.75
N VAL A 89 1.61 -1.31 0.05
CA VAL A 89 1.59 -1.40 -1.40
C VAL A 89 0.73 -2.59 -1.78
N THR A 90 -0.28 -2.37 -2.61
CA THR A 90 -1.18 -3.43 -3.11
C THR A 90 -1.67 -3.06 -4.51
N SER A 91 -2.61 -3.82 -5.05
CA SER A 91 -3.25 -3.55 -6.34
C SER A 91 -4.76 -3.55 -6.20
N SER A 92 -5.45 -2.63 -6.85
CA SER A 92 -6.87 -2.64 -7.22
C SER A 92 -7.82 -3.29 -6.19
N PRO A 93 -8.16 -4.61 -6.24
CA PRO A 93 -9.06 -5.20 -5.25
C PRO A 93 -8.54 -5.07 -3.81
N GLY A 94 -7.22 -5.05 -3.62
CA GLY A 94 -6.60 -4.79 -2.33
C GLY A 94 -6.97 -3.42 -1.78
N ILE A 95 -6.85 -2.36 -2.57
CA ILE A 95 -7.28 -1.00 -2.18
C ILE A 95 -8.78 -0.95 -1.89
N SER A 96 -9.59 -1.71 -2.60
CA SER A 96 -11.04 -1.82 -2.32
C SER A 96 -11.31 -2.38 -0.92
N LEU A 97 -10.54 -3.36 -0.47
CA LEU A 97 -10.62 -3.90 0.90
C LEU A 97 -10.09 -2.91 1.96
N MET A 98 -9.22 -1.96 1.58
CA MET A 98 -8.63 -0.97 2.49
C MET A 98 -9.48 0.30 2.69
N GLN A 99 -10.60 0.48 1.98
CA GLN A 99 -11.35 1.74 1.99
C GLN A 99 -11.85 2.18 3.37
N GLU A 100 -12.27 1.23 4.22
CA GLU A 100 -12.61 1.51 5.62
C GLU A 100 -11.40 2.09 6.37
N ALA A 101 -10.23 1.47 6.25
CA ALA A 101 -9.03 1.94 6.92
C ALA A 101 -8.59 3.33 6.40
N ILE A 102 -8.64 3.58 5.09
CA ILE A 102 -8.24 4.86 4.49
C ILE A 102 -9.13 6.01 4.98
N SER A 103 -10.45 5.80 5.09
CA SER A 103 -11.35 6.84 5.62
C SER A 103 -11.11 7.11 7.10
N TYR A 104 -10.88 6.07 7.91
CA TYR A 104 -10.50 6.22 9.32
C TYR A 104 -9.18 6.97 9.49
N ALA A 105 -8.16 6.59 8.73
CA ALA A 105 -6.86 7.25 8.76
C ALA A 105 -6.95 8.76 8.46
N SER A 106 -7.86 9.13 7.55
CA SER A 106 -8.12 10.53 7.22
C SER A 106 -8.81 11.28 8.37
N GLY A 107 -9.85 10.69 8.98
CA GLY A 107 -10.55 11.27 10.14
C GLY A 107 -9.67 11.35 11.40
N MET A 108 -8.69 10.46 11.52
CA MET A 108 -7.67 10.46 12.57
C MET A 108 -6.47 11.38 12.26
N GLU A 109 -6.46 12.01 11.08
CA GLU A 109 -5.42 12.93 10.60
C GLU A 109 -4.02 12.26 10.56
N LEU A 110 -3.96 10.95 10.26
CA LEU A 110 -2.74 10.15 10.32
C LEU A 110 -1.73 10.48 9.23
N GLY A 111 -2.10 11.28 8.23
CA GLY A 111 -1.12 11.87 7.33
C GLY A 111 -0.03 12.63 8.09
N GLY A 112 -0.39 13.27 9.22
CA GLY A 112 0.54 13.99 10.10
C GLY A 112 1.54 13.08 10.83
N ARG A 113 1.49 11.78 10.57
CA ARG A 113 2.38 10.74 11.08
C ARG A 113 3.13 10.03 9.95
N GLY A 114 3.01 10.51 8.71
CA GLY A 114 3.63 9.92 7.53
C GLY A 114 2.96 8.60 7.16
N LEU A 115 1.71 8.65 6.67
CA LEU A 115 0.97 7.47 6.23
C LEU A 115 0.67 7.56 4.73
N VAL A 116 1.17 6.58 3.98
CA VAL A 116 1.04 6.53 2.51
C VAL A 116 0.47 5.19 2.05
N TYR A 117 -0.52 5.23 1.17
CA TYR A 117 -1.08 4.07 0.48
C TYR A 117 -0.59 4.05 -0.97
N VAL A 118 -0.33 2.88 -1.52
CA VAL A 118 0.13 2.74 -2.91
C VAL A 118 -0.71 1.70 -3.62
N ASP A 119 -1.29 2.12 -4.74
CA ASP A 119 -2.03 1.29 -5.65
C ASP A 119 -1.27 1.11 -6.96
N VAL A 120 -0.97 -0.14 -7.30
CA VAL A 120 -0.41 -0.51 -8.59
C VAL A 120 -1.49 -1.26 -9.37
N VAL A 121 -2.19 -0.51 -10.20
CA VAL A 121 -3.45 -0.88 -10.81
C VAL A 121 -3.28 -1.99 -11.84
N ARG A 122 -4.12 -3.01 -11.71
CA ARG A 122 -4.24 -4.14 -12.64
C ARG A 122 -5.61 -4.13 -13.35
N GLY A 123 -5.76 -4.90 -14.42
CA GLY A 123 -7.03 -4.98 -15.15
C GLY A 123 -8.15 -5.62 -14.32
N GLY A 124 -9.28 -4.93 -14.22
CA GLY A 124 -10.54 -5.40 -13.58
C GLY A 124 -11.72 -5.50 -14.57
N PRO A 125 -12.98 -5.63 -14.09
CA PRO A 125 -13.40 -5.68 -12.69
C PRO A 125 -13.08 -7.02 -11.99
N GLY A 126 -13.16 -7.05 -10.65
CA GLY A 126 -12.88 -8.23 -9.84
C GLY A 126 -11.38 -8.58 -9.85
N LEU A 127 -11.05 -9.87 -10.00
CA LEU A 127 -9.65 -10.30 -10.16
C LEU A 127 -9.11 -10.06 -11.58
N GLY A 128 -9.98 -9.84 -12.57
CA GLY A 128 -9.63 -9.52 -13.96
C GLY A 128 -8.35 -10.19 -14.50
N ASN A 129 -7.44 -9.38 -15.07
CA ASN A 129 -6.11 -9.82 -15.50
C ASN A 129 -5.02 -9.17 -14.62
N ILE A 130 -3.77 -9.61 -14.78
CA ILE A 130 -2.62 -9.06 -14.03
C ILE A 130 -1.88 -7.95 -14.77
N GLN A 131 -2.35 -7.56 -15.95
CA GLN A 131 -1.73 -6.51 -16.76
C GLN A 131 -2.11 -5.14 -16.21
N GLY A 132 -1.26 -4.14 -16.48
CA GLY A 132 -1.52 -2.77 -16.03
C GLY A 132 -2.83 -2.20 -16.58
N ALA A 133 -3.50 -1.40 -15.74
CA ALA A 133 -4.67 -0.62 -16.11
C ALA A 133 -4.66 0.73 -15.37
N GLN A 134 -5.65 1.58 -15.64
CA GLN A 134 -5.84 2.88 -15.00
C GLN A 134 -7.31 3.06 -14.54
N SER A 135 -7.97 1.95 -14.21
CA SER A 135 -9.39 1.86 -13.86
C SER A 135 -9.74 2.32 -12.46
N ASP A 136 -8.76 2.70 -11.64
CA ASP A 136 -8.97 2.99 -10.22
C ASP A 136 -8.86 4.50 -9.92
N PHE A 137 -8.77 5.33 -10.97
CA PHE A 137 -8.68 6.78 -10.87
C PHE A 137 -9.78 7.36 -9.97
N ASN A 138 -11.04 6.98 -10.19
CA ASN A 138 -12.16 7.50 -9.40
C ASN A 138 -12.06 7.04 -7.94
N GLN A 139 -11.66 5.79 -7.68
CA GLN A 139 -11.48 5.27 -6.32
C GLN A 139 -10.41 6.07 -5.55
N ALA A 140 -9.30 6.41 -6.21
CA ALA A 140 -8.23 7.19 -5.62
C ALA A 140 -8.58 8.69 -5.48
N VAL A 141 -9.20 9.30 -6.50
CA VAL A 141 -9.39 10.76 -6.62
C VAL A 141 -10.72 11.25 -6.05
N LEU A 142 -11.83 10.53 -6.25
CA LEU A 142 -13.16 10.96 -5.79
C LEU A 142 -13.50 10.53 -4.37
N ARG A 143 -12.61 9.73 -3.74
CA ARG A 143 -12.74 9.00 -2.46
C ARG A 143 -13.42 7.65 -2.67
N GLY A 144 -12.88 6.60 -2.05
CA GLY A 144 -13.47 5.26 -2.09
C GLY A 144 -14.12 4.80 -0.78
N GLY A 145 -13.80 5.43 0.36
CA GLY A 145 -14.40 5.17 1.67
C GLY A 145 -15.47 6.18 2.05
N HIS A 146 -15.98 6.10 3.28
CA HIS A 146 -17.03 7.00 3.77
C HIS A 146 -16.51 8.39 4.19
N GLY A 147 -17.29 9.43 3.91
CA GLY A 147 -17.06 10.81 4.38
C GLY A 147 -16.39 11.75 3.37
N ASP A 148 -16.33 13.03 3.72
CA ASP A 148 -15.88 14.12 2.83
C ASP A 148 -14.36 14.35 2.84
N TYR A 149 -13.57 13.33 3.20
CA TYR A 149 -12.11 13.42 3.27
C TYR A 149 -11.47 13.52 1.88
N GLN A 150 -10.19 13.84 1.80
CA GLN A 150 -9.44 13.90 0.55
C GLN A 150 -8.10 13.18 0.74
N ASN A 151 -7.58 12.56 -0.32
CA ASN A 151 -6.24 11.99 -0.33
C ASN A 151 -5.31 12.80 -1.24
N ILE A 152 -4.01 12.78 -0.97
CA ILE A 152 -3.00 13.30 -1.90
C ILE A 152 -2.72 12.21 -2.92
N VAL A 153 -3.05 12.37 -4.20
CA VAL A 153 -2.86 11.34 -5.23
C VAL A 153 -1.81 11.78 -6.24
N LEU A 154 -0.66 11.12 -6.23
CA LEU A 154 0.42 11.31 -7.19
C LEU A 154 0.47 10.16 -8.20
N ALA A 155 0.77 10.47 -9.46
CA ALA A 155 0.77 9.51 -10.57
C ALA A 155 2.13 9.47 -11.29
N PRO A 156 3.03 8.56 -10.88
CA PRO A 156 4.35 8.45 -11.50
C PRO A 156 4.25 7.78 -12.88
N ALA A 157 5.10 8.23 -13.80
CA ALA A 157 5.26 7.64 -15.13
C ALA A 157 6.60 6.89 -15.29
N SER A 158 7.48 6.91 -14.29
CA SER A 158 8.82 6.29 -14.32
C SER A 158 9.31 5.78 -12.98
N ALA A 159 10.38 4.97 -13.00
CA ALA A 159 11.04 4.52 -11.77
C ALA A 159 11.65 5.70 -10.99
N GLN A 160 12.16 6.73 -11.68
CA GLN A 160 12.61 7.97 -11.04
C GLN A 160 11.44 8.68 -10.35
N GLU A 161 10.30 8.84 -11.04
CA GLU A 161 9.11 9.45 -10.45
C GLU A 161 8.52 8.60 -9.32
N MET A 162 8.59 7.27 -9.39
CA MET A 162 8.21 6.37 -8.29
C MET A 162 9.03 6.66 -7.03
N PHE A 163 10.35 6.78 -7.17
CA PHE A 163 11.27 7.12 -6.07
C PHE A 163 10.97 8.53 -5.50
N ASP A 164 10.86 9.53 -6.38
CA ASP A 164 10.68 10.93 -5.96
C ASP A 164 9.28 11.18 -5.38
N PHE A 165 8.24 10.57 -5.96
CA PHE A 165 6.86 10.74 -5.52
C PHE A 165 6.58 9.99 -4.23
N ALA A 166 7.27 8.87 -3.94
CA ALA A 166 7.24 8.29 -2.61
C ALA A 166 7.71 9.30 -1.55
N ARG A 167 8.90 9.90 -1.74
CA ARG A 167 9.43 10.91 -0.82
C ARG A 167 8.49 12.12 -0.68
N LEU A 168 7.95 12.57 -1.81
CA LEU A 168 7.03 13.70 -1.84
C LEU A 168 5.69 13.40 -1.17
N ALA A 169 5.12 12.20 -1.38
CA ALA A 169 3.85 11.79 -0.79
C ALA A 169 3.96 11.82 0.75
N PHE A 170 5.04 11.27 1.32
CA PHE A 170 5.27 11.36 2.76
C PHE A 170 5.47 12.80 3.23
N ARG A 171 6.25 13.63 2.52
CA ARG A 171 6.46 15.04 2.87
C ARG A 171 5.13 15.80 2.93
N LEU A 172 4.35 15.73 1.85
CA LEU A 172 3.05 16.42 1.76
C LEU A 172 2.08 15.85 2.79
N SER A 173 2.08 14.53 2.98
CA SER A 173 1.22 13.87 3.95
C SER A 173 1.48 14.37 5.37
N TYR A 174 2.76 14.40 5.77
CA TYR A 174 3.20 14.89 7.07
C TYR A 174 2.85 16.37 7.26
N GLN A 175 3.18 17.22 6.28
CA GLN A 175 2.99 18.66 6.34
C GLN A 175 1.51 19.07 6.43
N TYR A 176 0.66 18.46 5.59
CA TYR A 176 -0.76 18.84 5.50
C TYR A 176 -1.68 17.96 6.34
N LYS A 177 -1.14 16.91 6.98
CA LYS A 177 -1.87 15.95 7.80
C LYS A 177 -2.99 15.24 7.05
N ILE A 178 -2.74 14.94 5.78
CA ILE A 178 -3.64 14.25 4.85
C ILE A 178 -2.96 12.96 4.38
N PRO A 179 -3.59 11.77 4.40
CA PRO A 179 -2.95 10.56 3.90
C PRO A 179 -2.43 10.72 2.46
N GLY A 180 -1.20 10.24 2.24
CA GLY A 180 -0.60 10.18 0.91
C GLY A 180 -1.10 8.97 0.13
N PHE A 181 -1.16 9.10 -1.19
CA PHE A 181 -1.61 8.07 -2.11
C PHE A 181 -0.77 8.13 -3.40
N ILE A 182 -0.28 6.98 -3.85
CA ILE A 182 0.41 6.87 -5.14
C ILE A 182 -0.41 5.93 -6.01
N LEU A 183 -0.86 6.43 -7.16
CA LEU A 183 -1.62 5.68 -8.15
C LEU A 183 -0.74 5.42 -9.37
N SER A 184 -0.26 4.18 -9.48
CA SER A 184 0.51 3.71 -10.64
C SER A 184 -0.27 2.65 -11.39
N ASP A 185 0.07 2.42 -12.64
CA ASP A 185 -0.32 1.21 -13.36
C ASP A 185 0.73 0.10 -13.23
N GLY A 186 0.30 -1.15 -13.47
CA GLY A 186 1.17 -2.33 -13.46
C GLY A 186 2.33 -2.28 -14.45
N TYR A 187 2.25 -1.49 -15.53
CA TYR A 187 3.38 -1.34 -16.44
C TYR A 187 4.49 -0.53 -15.78
N VAL A 188 4.19 0.67 -15.27
CA VAL A 188 5.19 1.51 -14.57
C VAL A 188 5.75 0.80 -13.33
N GLY A 189 4.92 0.08 -12.58
CA GLY A 189 5.37 -0.68 -11.40
C GLY A 189 6.42 -1.74 -11.74
N GLN A 190 6.26 -2.45 -12.86
CA GLN A 190 7.14 -3.55 -13.26
C GLN A 190 8.29 -3.12 -14.18
N LEU A 191 8.19 -1.92 -14.76
CA LEU A 191 9.18 -1.35 -15.64
C LEU A 191 10.52 -1.22 -14.93
N LYS A 192 11.55 -1.92 -15.43
CA LYS A 192 12.92 -1.83 -14.90
C LYS A 192 13.67 -0.69 -15.54
N GLU A 193 14.11 0.28 -14.74
CA GLU A 193 14.80 1.48 -15.24
C GLU A 193 15.91 1.94 -14.30
N GLU A 194 16.86 2.69 -14.85
CA GLU A 194 17.83 3.40 -14.03
C GLU A 194 17.16 4.61 -13.38
N TYR A 195 17.40 4.79 -12.08
CA TYR A 195 17.03 6.00 -11.36
C TYR A 195 18.18 6.42 -10.42
N GLN A 196 18.14 7.68 -10.04
CA GLN A 196 19.17 8.32 -9.24
C GLN A 196 18.72 8.40 -7.80
N ILE A 197 19.56 7.87 -6.91
CA ILE A 197 19.46 8.06 -5.47
C ILE A 197 20.46 9.19 -5.11
N PRO A 198 20.07 10.16 -4.28
CA PRO A 198 20.97 11.24 -3.87
C PRO A 198 22.22 10.65 -3.18
N ASP A 199 23.37 11.32 -3.29
CA ASP A 199 24.59 10.84 -2.59
C ASP A 199 24.60 11.23 -1.11
N THR A 200 23.78 12.22 -0.75
CA THR A 200 23.66 12.79 0.59
C THR A 200 22.20 13.04 0.90
N ILE A 201 21.85 12.98 2.17
CA ILE A 201 20.50 13.27 2.65
C ILE A 201 20.50 14.57 3.46
N HIS A 202 19.30 15.14 3.65
CA HIS A 202 19.10 16.31 4.50
C HIS A 202 18.15 15.95 5.64
N PRO A 203 18.69 15.50 6.79
CA PRO A 203 17.86 15.10 7.91
C PRO A 203 17.03 16.26 8.46
N PHE A 204 15.79 15.97 8.84
CA PHE A 204 14.89 16.88 9.55
C PHE A 204 14.18 16.11 10.66
N GLN A 205 13.88 16.77 11.77
CA GLN A 205 13.17 16.13 12.88
C GLN A 205 11.66 16.22 12.69
N THR A 206 11.00 15.09 12.89
CA THR A 206 9.55 15.01 13.04
C THR A 206 9.20 14.98 14.53
N THR A 207 8.23 15.80 14.94
CA THR A 207 7.74 15.77 16.33
C THR A 207 6.61 14.76 16.46
N VAL A 208 6.73 13.86 17.45
CA VAL A 208 5.70 12.88 17.79
C VAL A 208 5.12 13.22 19.16
N THR A 209 3.97 13.87 19.19
CA THR A 209 3.22 14.04 20.44
C THR A 209 2.39 12.78 20.74
N PRO A 210 2.41 12.25 21.98
CA PRO A 210 1.39 11.33 22.45
C PRO A 210 0.05 12.07 22.45
N ASP A 211 -0.89 11.59 21.64
CA ASP A 211 -2.17 12.24 21.45
C ASP A 211 -3.24 11.17 21.21
N THR A 212 -4.48 11.48 21.62
CA THR A 212 -5.61 10.58 21.39
C THR A 212 -5.93 10.54 19.90
N ARG A 213 -6.06 9.33 19.35
CA ARG A 213 -6.37 9.12 17.93
C ARG A 213 -7.75 8.53 17.80
N THR A 214 -8.66 9.27 17.18
CA THR A 214 -10.05 8.84 16.96
C THR A 214 -10.61 9.52 15.71
N SER A 215 -11.58 8.88 15.07
CA SER A 215 -12.41 9.49 14.02
C SER A 215 -13.89 9.58 14.45
N ILE A 216 -14.17 9.46 15.75
CA ILE A 216 -15.52 9.39 16.30
C ILE A 216 -15.80 10.65 17.12
N TYR A 217 -16.72 11.45 16.61
CA TYR A 217 -17.18 12.70 17.20
C TYR A 217 -18.71 12.68 17.25
N VAL A 218 -19.27 12.56 18.45
CA VAL A 218 -20.71 12.33 18.66
C VAL A 218 -21.45 13.57 19.13
N ARG A 219 -20.74 14.60 19.60
CA ARG A 219 -21.37 15.87 19.99
C ARG A 219 -21.76 16.67 18.75
N GLU A 220 -22.89 17.36 18.89
CA GLU A 220 -23.45 18.21 17.83
C GLU A 220 -22.43 19.28 17.41
N GLY A 221 -22.29 19.50 16.10
CA GLY A 221 -21.37 20.47 15.51
C GLY A 221 -19.90 20.02 15.40
N ILE A 222 -19.37 19.23 16.33
CA ILE A 222 -17.92 18.89 16.35
C ILE A 222 -17.49 18.12 15.10
N LEU A 223 -18.29 17.14 14.66
CA LEU A 223 -18.00 16.39 13.42
C LEU A 223 -17.99 17.32 12.19
N GLU A 224 -18.92 18.28 12.13
CA GLU A 224 -18.96 19.25 11.03
C GLU A 224 -17.72 20.14 11.04
N GLU A 225 -17.33 20.66 12.20
CA GLU A 225 -16.12 21.47 12.37
C GLU A 225 -14.85 20.69 11.98
N HIS A 226 -14.80 19.40 12.32
CA HIS A 226 -13.73 18.49 11.90
C HIS A 226 -13.68 18.33 10.37
N ASN A 227 -14.82 18.07 9.73
CA ASN A 227 -14.87 17.94 8.27
C ASN A 227 -14.44 19.24 7.57
N TRP A 228 -14.84 20.41 8.11
CA TRP A 228 -14.36 21.70 7.60
C TRP A 228 -12.87 21.93 7.82
N LYS A 229 -12.31 21.42 8.92
CA LYS A 229 -10.87 21.42 9.17
C LYS A 229 -10.13 20.56 8.13
N LEU A 230 -10.60 19.35 7.85
CA LEU A 230 -10.03 18.48 6.79
C LEU A 230 -10.09 19.17 5.43
N PHE A 231 -11.24 19.77 5.08
CA PHE A 231 -11.41 20.52 3.84
C PHE A 231 -10.43 21.68 3.73
N ARG A 232 -10.27 22.50 4.79
CA ARG A 232 -9.34 23.64 4.78
C ARG A 232 -7.88 23.22 4.65
N ARG A 233 -7.48 22.06 5.19
CA ARG A 233 -6.14 21.50 4.95
C ARG A 233 -5.92 21.16 3.49
N PHE A 234 -6.91 20.55 2.86
CA PHE A 234 -6.85 20.25 1.43
C PHE A 234 -6.78 21.52 0.58
N GLU A 235 -7.53 22.57 0.95
CA GLU A 235 -7.41 23.89 0.31
C GLU A 235 -6.05 24.55 0.51
N ALA A 236 -5.37 24.29 1.62
CA ALA A 236 -3.99 24.73 1.84
C ALA A 236 -2.99 23.91 0.98
N LEU A 237 -3.20 22.59 0.87
CA LEU A 237 -2.40 21.70 0.01
C LEU A 237 -2.48 22.12 -1.46
N LYS A 238 -3.66 22.51 -1.95
CA LYS A 238 -3.84 23.05 -3.32
C LYS A 238 -2.91 24.21 -3.63
N LYS A 239 -2.42 24.94 -2.62
CA LYS A 239 -1.54 26.10 -2.74
C LYS A 239 -0.06 25.77 -2.56
N ASP A 240 0.30 24.51 -2.28
CA ASP A 240 1.70 24.08 -2.13
C ASP A 240 2.50 24.41 -3.41
N PRO A 241 3.62 25.15 -3.31
CA PRO A 241 4.34 25.62 -4.48
C PRO A 241 5.03 24.48 -5.23
N ILE A 242 5.52 23.46 -4.52
CA ILE A 242 6.19 22.30 -5.14
C ILE A 242 5.14 21.51 -5.92
N LEU A 243 4.03 21.16 -5.28
CA LEU A 243 2.93 20.43 -5.93
C LEU A 243 2.40 21.18 -7.16
N LYS A 244 2.11 22.48 -7.04
CA LYS A 244 1.65 23.31 -8.18
C LYS A 244 2.68 23.34 -9.32
N GLY A 245 3.96 23.47 -8.99
CA GLY A 245 5.05 23.54 -9.97
C GLY A 245 5.25 22.24 -10.74
N MET A 246 4.94 21.09 -10.14
CA MET A 246 5.14 19.78 -10.75
C MET A 246 3.86 19.10 -11.25
N ALA A 247 2.67 19.65 -10.96
CA ALA A 247 1.39 18.96 -11.16
C ALA A 247 1.15 18.47 -12.60
N CYS A 248 1.75 19.15 -13.57
CA CYS A 248 1.74 18.82 -14.99
C CYS A 248 3.16 18.93 -15.57
N SER A 249 3.54 18.03 -16.48
CA SER A 249 4.71 18.19 -17.34
C SER A 249 4.27 18.38 -18.80
N ALA A 250 4.79 19.41 -19.46
CA ALA A 250 4.47 19.72 -20.86
C ALA A 250 5.52 19.20 -21.84
N TYR A 251 5.08 18.71 -22.99
CA TYR A 251 5.94 18.30 -24.09
C TYR A 251 5.42 18.86 -25.41
N ARG A 252 6.24 19.68 -26.08
CA ARG A 252 5.95 20.32 -27.38
C ARG A 252 4.57 20.98 -27.47
N VAL A 253 4.08 21.55 -26.36
CA VAL A 253 2.85 22.35 -26.33
C VAL A 253 3.12 23.74 -26.91
N LYS A 254 4.19 24.38 -26.42
CA LYS A 254 4.92 25.43 -27.14
C LYS A 254 6.04 24.77 -27.90
N ASP A 255 6.19 25.10 -29.18
CA ASP A 255 7.19 24.47 -30.05
C ASP A 255 7.78 25.51 -31.01
N PRO A 256 9.09 25.45 -31.36
CA PRO A 256 9.72 26.44 -32.22
C PRO A 256 9.06 26.58 -33.59
N ASP A 257 8.53 25.48 -34.15
CA ASP A 257 7.94 25.47 -35.48
C ASP A 257 6.48 25.95 -35.43
N GLN A 258 5.69 25.34 -34.55
CA GLN A 258 4.29 25.66 -34.37
C GLN A 258 3.74 25.14 -33.05
N ASP A 259 3.12 26.03 -32.28
CA ASP A 259 2.37 25.70 -31.07
C ASP A 259 1.27 24.67 -31.34
N ALA A 260 0.94 23.88 -30.32
CA ALA A 260 -0.05 22.81 -30.42
C ALA A 260 -1.45 23.35 -30.74
N GLN A 261 -2.12 22.73 -31.71
CA GLN A 261 -3.54 22.94 -32.03
C GLN A 261 -4.44 21.93 -31.32
N ILE A 262 -3.90 20.77 -30.94
CA ILE A 262 -4.55 19.76 -30.09
C ILE A 262 -3.55 19.38 -29.00
N VAL A 263 -4.02 19.22 -27.76
CA VAL A 263 -3.16 18.85 -26.62
C VAL A 263 -3.58 17.50 -26.07
N LEU A 264 -2.67 16.53 -26.05
CA LEU A 264 -2.87 15.24 -25.41
C LEU A 264 -2.85 15.42 -23.88
N VAL A 265 -3.77 14.77 -23.16
CA VAL A 265 -3.76 14.73 -21.70
C VAL A 265 -3.78 13.30 -21.20
N ASN A 266 -2.84 12.96 -20.32
CA ASN A 266 -2.63 11.59 -19.82
C ASN A 266 -1.92 11.57 -18.46
N TYR A 267 -1.74 10.39 -17.88
CA TYR A 267 -0.88 10.14 -16.71
C TYR A 267 -0.27 8.73 -16.78
N GLY A 268 0.70 8.43 -15.91
CA GLY A 268 1.29 7.09 -15.81
C GLY A 268 1.94 6.63 -17.12
N ILE A 269 1.76 5.36 -17.48
CA ILE A 269 2.35 4.77 -18.70
C ILE A 269 1.89 5.46 -19.99
N PHE A 270 0.66 6.00 -20.02
CA PHE A 270 0.12 6.69 -21.19
C PHE A 270 0.89 7.98 -21.51
N SER A 271 1.55 8.58 -20.52
CA SER A 271 2.46 9.71 -20.74
C SER A 271 3.65 9.35 -21.63
N ARG A 272 4.15 8.11 -21.54
CA ARG A 272 5.26 7.68 -22.40
C ARG A 272 4.84 7.43 -23.82
N ILE A 273 3.69 6.79 -23.99
CA ILE A 273 3.13 6.51 -25.32
C ILE A 273 2.87 7.82 -26.04
N GLY A 274 2.31 8.80 -25.34
CA GLY A 274 1.96 10.08 -25.94
C GLY A 274 3.17 10.91 -26.40
N TYR A 275 4.38 10.73 -25.87
CA TYR A 275 5.57 11.37 -26.43
C TYR A 275 5.83 10.91 -27.89
N GLY A 276 5.75 9.59 -28.12
CA GLY A 276 5.88 9.03 -29.47
C GLY A 276 4.75 9.44 -30.41
N VAL A 277 3.51 9.52 -29.90
CA VAL A 277 2.37 10.07 -30.65
C VAL A 277 2.63 11.50 -31.09
N VAL A 278 3.09 12.37 -30.18
CA VAL A 278 3.38 13.79 -30.47
C VAL A 278 4.43 13.90 -31.58
N ASP A 279 5.53 13.17 -31.47
CA ASP A 279 6.61 13.26 -32.45
C ASP A 279 6.17 12.77 -33.83
N ARG A 280 5.47 11.64 -33.92
CA ARG A 280 4.95 11.13 -35.21
C ARG A 280 3.86 12.01 -35.81
N ALA A 281 2.93 12.50 -35.00
CA ALA A 281 1.89 13.41 -35.47
C ALA A 281 2.52 14.68 -36.08
N ARG A 282 3.57 15.21 -35.45
CA ARG A 282 4.30 16.38 -35.96
C ARG A 282 5.12 16.07 -37.21
N GLU A 283 5.72 14.89 -37.34
CA GLU A 283 6.35 14.42 -38.59
C GLU A 283 5.35 14.38 -39.76
N GLU A 284 4.07 14.09 -39.47
CA GLU A 284 2.98 14.14 -40.42
C GLU A 284 2.33 15.54 -40.59
N GLY A 285 2.92 16.59 -39.99
CA GLY A 285 2.44 17.97 -40.10
C GLY A 285 1.22 18.31 -39.24
N ILE A 286 0.95 17.53 -38.20
CA ILE A 286 -0.14 17.75 -37.23
C ILE A 286 0.45 18.40 -35.96
N PRO A 287 0.16 19.68 -35.65
CA PRO A 287 0.72 20.37 -34.49
C PRO A 287 0.04 19.89 -33.20
N VAL A 288 0.63 18.89 -32.56
CA VAL A 288 0.11 18.29 -31.32
C VAL A 288 1.13 18.47 -30.20
N GLY A 289 0.66 18.78 -28.99
CA GLY A 289 1.48 18.80 -27.78
C GLY A 289 0.92 17.83 -26.74
N GLN A 290 1.62 17.64 -25.63
CA GLN A 290 1.17 16.80 -24.52
C GLN A 290 1.29 17.50 -23.17
N ILE A 291 0.35 17.20 -22.28
CA ILE A 291 0.38 17.47 -20.86
C ILE A 291 0.22 16.16 -20.10
N SER A 292 1.22 15.80 -19.31
CA SER A 292 1.16 14.63 -18.43
C SER A 292 0.90 15.06 -17.00
N LEU A 293 -0.19 14.54 -16.42
CA LEU A 293 -0.59 14.81 -15.05
C LEU A 293 0.30 14.01 -14.09
N LYS A 294 0.83 14.70 -13.08
CA LYS A 294 1.64 14.14 -11.99
C LYS A 294 0.89 14.17 -10.66
N SER A 295 0.03 15.18 -10.48
CA SER A 295 -0.91 15.26 -9.37
C SER A 295 -2.31 15.00 -9.91
N LEU A 296 -2.99 13.98 -9.38
CA LEU A 296 -4.38 13.68 -9.71
C LEU A 296 -5.32 14.21 -8.62
N ASN A 297 -4.84 14.35 -7.39
CA ASN A 297 -5.56 15.01 -6.31
C ASN A 297 -4.58 15.68 -5.33
N PRO A 298 -4.59 17.01 -5.18
CA PRO A 298 -5.32 18.00 -5.95
C PRO A 298 -5.17 17.91 -7.47
N PHE A 299 -6.29 18.00 -8.17
CA PHE A 299 -6.30 18.04 -9.63
C PHE A 299 -5.89 19.44 -10.13
N PRO A 300 -5.04 19.56 -11.17
CA PRO A 300 -4.50 20.83 -11.66
C PRO A 300 -5.49 21.62 -12.53
N GLU A 301 -6.64 21.98 -11.96
CA GLU A 301 -7.77 22.55 -12.71
C GLU A 301 -7.42 23.85 -13.45
N ASP A 302 -6.74 24.78 -12.78
CA ASP A 302 -6.40 26.08 -13.36
C ASP A 302 -5.40 25.95 -14.52
N GLN A 303 -4.42 25.05 -14.38
CA GLN A 303 -3.44 24.77 -15.42
C GLN A 303 -4.12 24.17 -16.66
N ILE A 304 -5.03 23.21 -16.47
CA ILE A 304 -5.79 22.60 -17.57
C ILE A 304 -6.65 23.64 -18.29
N ARG A 305 -7.37 24.50 -17.56
CA ARG A 305 -8.15 25.58 -18.17
C ARG A 305 -7.26 26.51 -18.97
N GLU A 306 -6.09 26.90 -18.44
CA GLU A 306 -5.17 27.76 -19.18
C GLU A 306 -4.62 27.09 -20.44
N ILE A 307 -4.26 25.81 -20.39
CA ILE A 307 -3.84 25.05 -21.58
C ILE A 307 -4.90 25.10 -22.69
N VAL A 308 -6.17 24.86 -22.35
CA VAL A 308 -7.29 24.91 -23.31
C VAL A 308 -7.47 26.31 -23.90
N ARG A 309 -7.24 27.34 -23.09
CA ARG A 309 -7.38 28.74 -23.51
C ARG A 309 -6.27 29.16 -24.47
N THR A 310 -5.03 28.83 -24.12
CA THR A 310 -3.84 29.25 -24.85
C THR A 310 -3.65 28.46 -26.13
N PHE A 311 -3.78 27.14 -26.09
CA PHE A 311 -3.35 26.26 -27.18
C PHE A 311 -4.52 25.74 -27.99
N GLY A 312 -5.34 24.87 -27.40
CA GLY A 312 -6.40 24.21 -28.14
C GLY A 312 -7.16 23.17 -27.32
N PRO A 313 -8.11 22.49 -27.95
CA PRO A 313 -8.85 21.41 -27.30
C PRO A 313 -7.94 20.22 -26.93
N LEU A 314 -8.46 19.38 -26.05
CA LEU A 314 -7.79 18.24 -25.45
C LEU A 314 -8.19 16.94 -26.16
N TYR A 315 -7.21 16.06 -26.36
CA TYR A 315 -7.42 14.65 -26.67
C TYR A 315 -6.98 13.81 -25.47
N VAL A 316 -7.89 13.04 -24.88
CA VAL A 316 -7.62 12.32 -23.63
C VAL A 316 -7.08 10.93 -23.93
N MET A 317 -5.96 10.54 -23.33
CA MET A 317 -5.50 9.16 -23.37
C MET A 317 -5.55 8.56 -21.98
N GLU A 318 -6.34 7.49 -21.80
CA GLU A 318 -6.52 6.83 -20.50
C GLU A 318 -6.59 5.29 -20.62
N GLY A 319 -5.97 4.61 -19.67
CA GLY A 319 -6.05 3.15 -19.50
C GLY A 319 -7.30 2.68 -18.75
N GLY A 320 -8.39 3.44 -18.86
CA GLY A 320 -9.69 3.22 -18.25
C GLY A 320 -10.81 3.64 -19.19
N ILE A 321 -12.04 3.74 -18.69
CA ILE A 321 -13.19 4.24 -19.45
C ILE A 321 -13.77 5.44 -18.72
N ASN A 322 -13.70 6.60 -19.37
CA ASN A 322 -14.32 7.86 -18.96
C ASN A 322 -13.97 8.36 -17.55
N GLN A 323 -12.91 7.90 -16.87
CA GLN A 323 -12.62 8.38 -15.52
C GLN A 323 -11.85 9.69 -15.56
N LEU A 324 -10.71 9.71 -16.27
CA LEU A 324 -9.97 10.94 -16.49
C LEU A 324 -10.74 11.87 -17.43
N CYS A 325 -11.37 11.31 -18.48
CA CYS A 325 -12.11 12.10 -19.45
C CYS A 325 -13.27 12.87 -18.79
N ASP A 326 -14.07 12.24 -17.93
CA ASP A 326 -15.17 12.93 -17.24
C ASP A 326 -14.68 13.96 -16.22
N LYS A 327 -13.55 13.69 -15.54
CA LYS A 327 -12.91 14.69 -14.69
C LYS A 327 -12.47 15.92 -15.51
N LEU A 328 -11.88 15.72 -16.69
CA LEU A 328 -11.49 16.81 -17.59
C LEU A 328 -12.71 17.55 -18.15
N ARG A 329 -13.80 16.86 -18.52
CA ARG A 329 -15.07 17.48 -18.92
C ARG A 329 -15.62 18.37 -17.82
N THR A 330 -15.57 17.93 -16.56
CA THR A 330 -16.02 18.72 -15.40
C THR A 330 -15.17 19.99 -15.20
N VAL A 331 -13.87 19.93 -15.52
CA VAL A 331 -12.93 21.03 -15.29
C VAL A 331 -12.91 22.04 -16.44
N ALA A 332 -12.88 21.55 -17.68
CA ALA A 332 -12.65 22.33 -18.87
C ALA A 332 -13.89 22.48 -19.77
N GLY A 333 -14.97 21.72 -19.52
CA GLY A 333 -16.19 21.69 -20.32
C GLY A 333 -16.13 20.71 -21.50
N GLU A 334 -17.29 20.23 -21.96
CA GLU A 334 -17.38 19.20 -23.02
C GLU A 334 -16.75 19.65 -24.33
N ARG A 335 -16.91 20.93 -24.71
CA ARG A 335 -16.35 21.48 -25.96
C ARG A 335 -14.82 21.50 -25.95
N ALA A 336 -14.19 21.45 -24.78
CA ALA A 336 -12.75 21.34 -24.66
C ALA A 336 -12.22 19.96 -25.04
N ILE A 337 -13.05 18.91 -25.12
CA ILE A 337 -12.62 17.55 -25.43
C ILE A 337 -12.96 17.24 -26.89
N VAL A 338 -11.94 17.00 -27.73
CA VAL A 338 -12.14 16.65 -29.15
C VAL A 338 -12.08 15.16 -29.43
N GLY A 339 -11.48 14.38 -28.53
CA GLY A 339 -11.40 12.94 -28.68
C GLY A 339 -10.83 12.27 -27.44
N ALA A 340 -10.92 10.95 -27.40
CA ALA A 340 -10.30 10.16 -26.36
C ALA A 340 -9.89 8.78 -26.88
N CYS A 341 -8.70 8.33 -26.49
CA CYS A 341 -8.26 6.95 -26.60
C CYS A 341 -8.49 6.27 -25.24
N GLN A 342 -9.33 5.23 -25.23
CA GLN A 342 -9.68 4.49 -24.02
C GLN A 342 -9.31 3.01 -24.18
N ARG A 343 -8.49 2.51 -23.24
CA ARG A 343 -8.11 1.10 -23.18
C ARG A 343 -8.40 0.56 -21.77
N PRO A 344 -9.54 -0.12 -21.52
CA PRO A 344 -9.88 -0.64 -20.19
C PRO A 344 -9.00 -1.83 -19.79
N GLY A 345 -7.75 -1.54 -19.43
CA GLY A 345 -6.76 -2.50 -18.99
C GLY A 345 -6.33 -3.52 -20.05
N GLY A 346 -5.23 -4.20 -19.74
CA GLY A 346 -4.77 -5.38 -20.49
C GLY A 346 -4.02 -5.14 -21.80
N THR A 347 -4.23 -4.00 -22.45
CA THR A 347 -3.49 -3.63 -23.66
C THR A 347 -3.23 -2.13 -23.68
N LEU A 348 -2.07 -1.75 -24.22
CA LEU A 348 -1.71 -0.35 -24.46
C LEU A 348 -2.08 0.02 -25.90
N PRO A 349 -2.48 1.27 -26.17
CA PRO A 349 -2.77 1.70 -27.53
C PRO A 349 -1.51 1.75 -28.39
N GLU A 350 -1.69 1.63 -29.70
CA GLU A 350 -0.62 1.87 -30.66
C GLU A 350 -0.47 3.38 -30.91
N GLU A 351 0.72 3.87 -31.27
CA GLU A 351 0.86 5.31 -31.56
C GLU A 351 0.14 5.67 -32.87
N LYS A 352 0.18 4.77 -33.87
CA LYS A 352 -0.41 4.99 -35.19
C LYS A 352 -1.93 5.16 -35.16
N GLU A 353 -2.63 4.41 -34.31
CA GLU A 353 -4.09 4.55 -34.21
C GLU A 353 -4.48 5.92 -33.65
N ILE A 354 -3.70 6.45 -32.70
CA ILE A 354 -3.94 7.77 -32.12
C ILE A 354 -3.59 8.85 -33.15
N VAL A 355 -2.51 8.67 -33.93
CA VAL A 355 -2.17 9.59 -35.03
C VAL A 355 -3.29 9.61 -36.09
N GLU A 356 -3.94 8.49 -36.39
CA GLU A 356 -5.10 8.44 -37.28
C GLU A 356 -6.27 9.27 -36.74
N ASP A 357 -6.61 9.09 -35.46
CA ASP A 357 -7.64 9.90 -34.81
C ASP A 357 -7.31 11.40 -34.91
N LEU A 358 -6.06 11.78 -34.60
CA LEU A 358 -5.59 13.15 -34.68
C LEU A 358 -5.66 13.71 -36.12
N ARG A 359 -5.41 12.88 -37.13
CA ARG A 359 -5.53 13.27 -38.55
C ARG A 359 -6.96 13.59 -38.95
N ILE A 360 -7.93 12.90 -38.38
CA ILE A 360 -9.36 13.20 -38.57
C ILE A 360 -9.71 14.48 -37.82
N LEU A 361 -9.37 14.54 -36.53
CA LEU A 361 -9.75 15.63 -35.64
C LEU A 361 -9.11 16.97 -36.01
N ILE A 362 -7.87 16.99 -36.50
CA ILE A 362 -7.22 18.24 -36.90
C ILE A 362 -7.93 18.91 -38.08
N LYS A 363 -8.54 18.12 -38.98
CA LYS A 363 -9.35 18.66 -40.09
C LYS A 363 -10.61 19.34 -39.56
N GLU A 364 -11.26 18.74 -38.57
CA GLU A 364 -12.43 19.33 -37.89
C GLU A 364 -12.05 20.60 -37.14
N VAL A 365 -11.00 20.54 -36.30
CA VAL A 365 -10.52 21.68 -35.50
C VAL A 365 -10.20 22.87 -36.40
N ARG A 366 -9.62 22.65 -37.59
CA ARG A 366 -9.29 23.73 -38.55
C ARG A 366 -10.48 24.31 -39.30
N GLN A 367 -11.69 23.75 -39.19
CA GLN A 367 -12.88 24.32 -39.83
C GLN A 367 -13.23 25.67 -39.22
N ALA A 368 -13.63 26.63 -40.06
CA ALA A 368 -13.99 27.99 -39.61
C ALA A 368 -15.12 27.98 -38.57
N LYS A 369 -16.11 27.09 -38.74
CA LYS A 369 -17.21 26.91 -37.78
C LYS A 369 -16.69 26.48 -36.40
N TYR A 370 -15.84 25.46 -36.35
CA TYR A 370 -15.24 24.99 -35.10
C TYR A 370 -14.44 26.10 -34.43
N GLN A 371 -13.57 26.80 -35.19
CA GLN A 371 -12.74 27.88 -34.66
C GLN A 371 -13.57 29.01 -34.04
N GLN A 372 -14.66 29.40 -34.70
CA GLN A 372 -15.55 30.43 -34.16
C GLN A 372 -16.26 29.98 -32.88
N GLU A 373 -16.80 28.77 -32.86
CA GLU A 373 -17.47 28.20 -31.68
C GLU A 373 -16.49 28.01 -30.51
N PHE A 374 -15.29 27.52 -30.79
CA PHE A 374 -14.24 27.33 -29.79
C PHE A 374 -13.72 28.66 -29.25
N LYS A 375 -13.62 29.70 -30.08
CA LYS A 375 -13.33 31.06 -29.61
C LYS A 375 -14.39 31.56 -28.63
N ASN A 376 -15.67 31.46 -28.99
CA ASN A 376 -16.78 31.85 -28.11
C ASN A 376 -16.75 31.07 -26.79
N PHE A 377 -16.45 29.76 -26.86
CA PHE A 377 -16.30 28.90 -25.70
C PHE A 377 -15.16 29.36 -24.77
N LYS A 378 -13.99 29.69 -25.32
CA LYS A 378 -12.85 30.21 -24.55
C LYS A 378 -13.17 31.52 -23.83
N GLU A 379 -13.95 32.40 -24.47
CA GLU A 379 -14.43 33.65 -23.85
C GLU A 379 -15.35 33.36 -22.66
N LEU A 380 -16.30 32.43 -22.80
CA LEU A 380 -17.17 31.98 -21.70
C LEU A 380 -16.39 31.35 -20.54
N MET A 381 -15.34 30.58 -20.84
CA MET A 381 -14.51 29.98 -19.79
C MET A 381 -13.86 31.00 -18.87
N HIS A 382 -13.58 32.25 -19.32
CA HIS A 382 -13.12 33.30 -18.40
C HIS A 382 -14.14 34.31 -17.90
N ALA A 383 -15.40 34.13 -18.30
CA ALA A 383 -16.54 34.79 -17.67
C ALA A 383 -17.17 33.98 -16.50
N ALA A 384 -16.66 32.78 -16.19
CA ALA A 384 -17.19 31.94 -15.13
C ALA A 384 -17.17 32.69 -13.77
N ARG A 385 -18.36 32.97 -13.22
CA ARG A 385 -18.49 33.64 -11.93
C ARG A 385 -18.11 32.69 -10.80
N PRO A 386 -17.41 33.17 -9.76
CA PRO A 386 -17.19 32.38 -8.55
C PRO A 386 -18.54 31.92 -7.98
N ILE A 387 -18.63 30.65 -7.62
CA ILE A 387 -19.82 30.12 -6.94
C ILE A 387 -19.85 30.70 -5.52
N LEU A 388 -20.90 31.46 -5.21
CA LEU A 388 -21.17 31.90 -3.84
C LEU A 388 -21.55 30.67 -3.00
N THR A 389 -20.61 30.21 -2.17
CA THR A 389 -20.81 29.03 -1.32
C THR A 389 -21.13 29.48 0.10
N ASN A 390 -22.29 29.10 0.63
CA ASN A 390 -22.59 29.26 2.05
C ASN A 390 -21.99 28.07 2.83
N ARG A 391 -21.03 28.35 3.71
CA ARG A 391 -20.34 27.33 4.52
C ARG A 391 -20.74 27.36 6.00
N GLY A 392 -21.76 28.14 6.34
CA GLY A 392 -22.21 28.33 7.71
C GLY A 392 -21.15 28.97 8.61
N THR A 393 -21.45 29.04 9.90
CA THR A 393 -20.56 29.63 10.93
C THR A 393 -19.52 28.65 11.45
N ASN A 394 -19.69 27.34 11.20
CA ASN A 394 -18.80 26.28 11.70
C ASN A 394 -17.50 26.16 10.89
N PHE A 395 -17.45 26.73 9.68
CA PHE A 395 -16.32 26.58 8.74
C PHE A 395 -14.93 26.84 9.36
N ASN A 396 -14.80 27.87 10.20
CA ASN A 396 -13.53 28.29 10.79
C ASN A 396 -13.44 28.07 12.31
N LYS A 397 -14.43 27.43 12.94
CA LYS A 397 -14.49 27.32 14.42
C LYS A 397 -13.33 26.52 15.01
N LEU A 398 -13.04 25.35 14.44
CA LEU A 398 -11.95 24.50 14.92
C LEU A 398 -10.62 24.88 14.23
N PRO A 399 -9.56 25.30 14.94
CA PRO A 399 -8.28 25.62 14.32
C PRO A 399 -7.60 24.41 13.66
N LEU A 400 -6.75 24.65 12.65
CA LEU A 400 -6.06 23.56 11.93
C LEU A 400 -5.11 22.73 12.83
N GLU A 401 -4.52 23.37 13.84
CA GLU A 401 -3.59 22.72 14.77
C GLU A 401 -4.29 22.13 16.02
N ALA A 402 -5.54 22.50 16.27
CA ALA A 402 -6.27 22.01 17.44
C ALA A 402 -6.59 20.51 17.30
N SER A 403 -6.54 19.77 18.41
CA SER A 403 -7.07 18.40 18.45
C SER A 403 -8.60 18.44 18.41
N THR A 404 -9.20 17.73 17.46
CA THR A 404 -10.67 17.58 17.42
C THR A 404 -11.16 16.78 18.63
N HIS A 405 -10.39 15.79 19.08
CA HIS A 405 -10.71 15.04 20.30
C HIS A 405 -10.73 15.95 21.53
N ASP A 406 -9.80 16.88 21.67
CA ASP A 406 -9.81 17.81 22.81
C ASP A 406 -11.08 18.71 22.80
N ALA A 407 -11.52 19.14 21.61
CA ALA A 407 -12.77 19.91 21.46
C ALA A 407 -14.00 19.06 21.82
N GLU A 408 -14.08 17.81 21.33
CA GLU A 408 -15.11 16.83 21.67
C GLU A 408 -15.14 16.55 23.18
N TYR A 409 -13.96 16.37 23.80
CA TYR A 409 -13.80 16.11 25.22
C TYR A 409 -14.31 17.29 26.05
N ALA A 410 -13.87 18.51 25.72
CA ALA A 410 -14.27 19.74 26.39
C ALA A 410 -15.79 19.98 26.29
N ALA A 411 -16.36 19.83 25.09
CA ALA A 411 -17.81 19.91 24.88
C ALA A 411 -18.57 18.85 25.70
N GLY A 412 -18.01 17.64 25.80
CA GLY A 412 -18.57 16.56 26.61
C GLY A 412 -18.52 16.79 28.13
N MET A 413 -17.70 17.73 28.60
CA MET A 413 -17.53 18.14 30.00
C MET A 413 -18.22 19.46 30.34
N ALA A 414 -18.74 20.20 29.36
CA ALA A 414 -19.48 21.42 29.58
C ALA A 414 -20.63 21.17 30.59
N ASP A 415 -20.70 22.02 31.61
CA ASP A 415 -21.71 22.01 32.67
C ASP A 415 -21.78 20.73 33.52
N LYS A 416 -20.78 19.85 33.43
CA LYS A 416 -20.69 18.63 34.26
C LYS A 416 -19.72 18.81 35.41
N GLN A 417 -20.10 18.30 36.57
CA GLN A 417 -19.20 18.22 37.72
C GLN A 417 -18.17 17.11 37.49
N PRO A 418 -16.86 17.39 37.67
CA PRO A 418 -15.81 16.39 37.62
C PRO A 418 -15.99 15.34 38.72
N GLU A 419 -15.76 14.06 38.39
CA GLU A 419 -15.74 12.98 39.36
C GLU A 419 -14.29 12.75 39.83
N SER A 420 -14.03 13.00 41.11
CA SER A 420 -12.72 12.71 41.71
C SER A 420 -12.46 11.21 41.68
N ARG A 421 -11.43 10.79 40.94
CA ARG A 421 -10.98 9.38 40.88
C ARG A 421 -9.81 9.15 41.82
N LYS A 422 -9.71 7.93 42.35
CA LYS A 422 -8.54 7.48 43.12
C LYS A 422 -7.33 7.18 42.25
N ALA A 423 -7.55 6.70 41.01
CA ALA A 423 -6.47 6.36 40.09
C ALA A 423 -5.95 7.61 39.35
N GLY A 424 -4.64 7.85 39.42
CA GLY A 424 -3.97 9.02 38.86
C GLY A 424 -3.91 9.04 37.33
N SER A 425 -3.94 7.87 36.68
CA SER A 425 -3.98 7.70 35.22
C SER A 425 -5.32 8.07 34.60
N MET A 426 -6.40 8.14 35.38
CA MET A 426 -7.76 8.38 34.89
C MET A 426 -8.10 9.86 34.82
N THR A 427 -8.98 10.23 33.89
CA THR A 427 -9.55 11.58 33.84
C THR A 427 -10.67 11.73 34.88
N GLU A 428 -11.09 12.97 35.09
CA GLU A 428 -12.20 13.31 35.99
C GLU A 428 -13.57 13.22 35.29
N LYS A 429 -13.62 12.62 34.11
CA LYS A 429 -14.84 12.48 33.32
C LYS A 429 -15.75 11.39 33.88
N ASN A 430 -17.03 11.70 33.97
CA ASN A 430 -18.05 10.70 34.36
C ASN A 430 -18.11 9.61 33.29
N MET A 431 -18.07 8.35 33.72
CA MET A 431 -18.20 7.22 32.81
C MET A 431 -19.64 7.12 32.26
N TYR A 432 -19.75 6.81 30.98
CA TYR A 432 -21.02 6.72 30.26
C TYR A 432 -21.69 5.34 30.33
N PHE A 433 -21.17 4.42 31.15
CA PHE A 433 -21.69 3.05 31.23
C PHE A 433 -23.03 2.98 31.95
N CYS A 434 -23.86 1.99 31.58
CA CYS A 434 -25.12 1.69 32.24
C CYS A 434 -24.91 1.36 33.74
N ALA A 435 -25.94 1.62 34.56
CA ALA A 435 -25.89 1.28 35.98
C ALA A 435 -25.70 -0.23 36.19
N GLY A 436 -24.67 -0.61 36.96
CA GLY A 436 -24.33 -2.02 37.23
C GLY A 436 -23.54 -2.73 36.13
N CYS A 437 -23.14 -2.03 35.06
CA CYS A 437 -22.34 -2.57 33.98
C CYS A 437 -20.89 -2.86 34.39
N ASP A 438 -20.38 -4.02 34.02
CA ASP A 438 -19.02 -4.44 34.37
C ASP A 438 -17.91 -3.67 33.66
N HIS A 439 -18.21 -2.96 32.56
CA HIS A 439 -17.26 -2.04 31.94
C HIS A 439 -16.79 -0.94 32.91
N LYS A 440 -17.63 -0.52 33.87
CA LYS A 440 -17.21 0.42 34.91
C LYS A 440 -16.10 -0.18 35.77
N HIS A 441 -16.31 -1.42 36.24
CA HIS A 441 -15.37 -2.12 37.12
C HIS A 441 -14.05 -2.45 36.42
N SER A 442 -14.09 -2.92 35.16
CA SER A 442 -12.87 -3.18 34.39
C SER A 442 -12.08 -1.90 34.12
N THR A 443 -12.75 -0.78 33.83
CA THR A 443 -12.10 0.52 33.59
C THR A 443 -11.41 1.04 34.85
N GLU A 444 -12.06 0.94 36.01
CA GLU A 444 -11.45 1.30 37.30
C GLU A 444 -10.23 0.41 37.62
N ALA A 445 -10.33 -0.89 37.35
CA ALA A 445 -9.22 -1.84 37.53
C ALA A 445 -8.05 -1.56 36.58
N LEU A 446 -8.32 -1.22 35.31
CA LEU A 446 -7.30 -0.76 34.36
C LEU A 446 -6.54 0.45 34.90
N GLY A 447 -7.25 1.45 35.43
CA GLY A 447 -6.61 2.63 36.04
C GLY A 447 -5.71 2.29 37.22
N ALA A 448 -6.15 1.39 38.11
CA ALA A 448 -5.34 0.93 39.24
C ALA A 448 -4.05 0.21 38.79
N VAL A 449 -4.13 -0.63 37.75
CA VAL A 449 -2.96 -1.32 37.18
C VAL A 449 -2.05 -0.36 36.41
N PHE A 450 -2.61 0.59 35.67
CA PHE A 450 -1.80 1.60 34.94
C PHE A 450 -0.99 2.49 35.87
N ASP A 451 -1.52 2.80 37.06
CA ASP A 451 -0.79 3.57 38.07
C ASP A 451 0.44 2.82 38.62
N SER A 452 0.40 1.49 38.73
CA SER A 452 1.56 0.69 39.14
C SER A 452 2.63 0.59 38.03
N LEU A 453 2.23 0.80 36.78
CA LEU A 453 3.09 0.75 35.59
C LEU A 453 3.56 2.13 35.13
N LYS A 454 3.69 3.09 36.05
CA LYS A 454 3.94 4.51 35.73
C LYS A 454 5.19 4.83 34.90
N ASN A 455 6.14 3.90 34.80
CA ASN A 455 7.40 4.03 34.06
C ASN A 455 7.33 3.39 32.65
N PHE A 456 6.19 2.84 32.25
CA PHE A 456 6.01 2.23 30.94
C PHE A 456 5.14 3.13 30.05
N ASP A 457 5.46 3.15 28.76
CA ASP A 457 4.58 3.72 27.74
C ASP A 457 3.38 2.79 27.54
N LEU A 458 2.17 3.29 27.81
CA LEU A 458 0.93 2.55 27.66
C LEU A 458 0.21 2.96 26.37
N THR A 459 -0.18 1.98 25.56
CA THR A 459 -1.04 2.17 24.40
C THR A 459 -2.32 1.37 24.57
N LEU A 460 -3.46 2.04 24.57
CA LEU A 460 -4.78 1.44 24.75
C LEU A 460 -5.60 1.58 23.48
N TYR A 461 -5.91 0.45 22.85
CA TYR A 461 -6.86 0.35 21.77
C TYR A 461 -8.27 0.19 22.31
N SER A 462 -9.15 1.09 21.89
CA SER A 462 -10.56 1.15 22.28
C SER A 462 -11.46 1.14 21.03
N PRO A 463 -11.68 -0.03 20.40
CA PRO A 463 -12.47 -0.15 19.18
C PRO A 463 -13.97 0.15 19.42
N VAL A 464 -14.73 0.13 18.32
CA VAL A 464 -16.17 0.42 18.31
C VAL A 464 -16.94 -0.57 19.19
N GLY A 465 -17.79 -0.05 20.06
CA GLY A 465 -18.58 -0.83 21.01
C GLY A 465 -18.79 -0.05 22.31
N CYS A 466 -19.17 -0.73 23.39
CA CYS A 466 -19.28 -0.09 24.71
C CYS A 466 -17.91 0.45 25.19
N SER A 467 -16.82 -0.16 24.75
CA SER A 467 -15.42 0.23 25.02
C SER A 467 -15.00 1.55 24.39
N ILE A 468 -15.77 2.09 23.45
CA ILE A 468 -15.35 3.21 22.62
C ILE A 468 -14.92 4.42 23.44
N PHE A 469 -15.59 4.72 24.55
CA PHE A 469 -15.32 5.90 25.37
C PHE A 469 -14.11 5.75 26.32
N LEU A 470 -13.40 4.63 26.32
CA LEU A 470 -12.21 4.47 27.17
C LEU A 470 -11.15 5.53 26.88
N TYR A 471 -11.06 6.03 25.64
CA TYR A 471 -10.13 7.10 25.27
C TYR A 471 -10.41 8.44 25.98
N ASP A 472 -11.59 8.61 26.57
CA ASP A 472 -11.98 9.77 27.37
C ASP A 472 -11.70 9.58 28.86
N PHE A 473 -11.50 8.34 29.32
CA PHE A 473 -11.39 8.02 30.75
C PHE A 473 -9.95 7.91 31.24
N PHE A 474 -8.96 7.93 30.34
CA PHE A 474 -7.53 7.94 30.67
C PHE A 474 -6.84 9.20 30.17
N LYS A 475 -5.95 9.76 30.99
CA LYS A 475 -5.21 10.97 30.64
C LYS A 475 -4.22 10.69 29.51
N LYS A 476 -4.22 11.52 28.47
CA LYS A 476 -3.42 11.34 27.25
C LYS A 476 -1.90 11.40 27.46
N ASP A 477 -1.43 12.03 28.54
CA ASP A 477 -0.03 12.06 28.98
C ASP A 477 0.38 10.77 29.73
N ARG A 478 -0.59 9.93 30.10
CA ARG A 478 -0.37 8.66 30.81
C ARG A 478 -0.64 7.44 29.92
N VAL A 479 -1.66 7.53 29.07
CA VAL A 479 -2.08 6.45 28.17
C VAL A 479 -2.30 7.02 26.78
N ARG A 480 -1.62 6.45 25.78
CA ARG A 480 -1.89 6.73 24.38
C ARG A 480 -3.15 6.00 23.95
N ASN A 481 -4.24 6.76 23.85
CA ASN A 481 -5.53 6.21 23.47
C ASN A 481 -5.71 6.20 21.95
N ILE A 482 -6.05 5.03 21.40
CA ILE A 482 -6.24 4.84 19.96
C ILE A 482 -7.57 4.15 19.72
N GLN A 483 -8.40 4.76 18.88
CA GLN A 483 -9.61 4.17 18.35
C GLN A 483 -9.32 3.67 16.93
N VAL A 484 -9.77 2.45 16.63
CA VAL A 484 -9.63 1.78 15.34
C VAL A 484 -10.98 1.21 14.89
N PRO A 485 -11.16 0.91 13.59
CA PRO A 485 -12.39 0.30 13.11
C PRO A 485 -12.73 -0.99 13.87
N HIS A 486 -14.01 -1.37 13.82
CA HIS A 486 -14.55 -2.54 14.51
C HIS A 486 -13.77 -3.81 14.07
N GLY A 487 -13.31 -4.60 15.04
CA GLY A 487 -12.55 -5.84 14.85
C GLY A 487 -11.06 -5.67 14.56
N ARG A 488 -10.57 -4.45 14.36
CA ARG A 488 -9.19 -4.21 13.88
C ARG A 488 -8.14 -4.06 14.97
N GLY A 489 -8.55 -4.10 16.24
CA GLY A 489 -7.70 -3.93 17.42
C GLY A 489 -6.39 -4.74 17.37
N PRO A 490 -6.44 -6.08 17.23
CA PRO A 490 -5.26 -6.93 17.24
C PRO A 490 -4.28 -6.61 16.10
N ALA A 491 -4.78 -6.34 14.89
CA ALA A 491 -3.93 -6.00 13.74
C ALA A 491 -3.18 -4.67 13.99
N ALA A 492 -3.88 -3.61 14.40
CA ALA A 492 -3.26 -2.32 14.69
C ALA A 492 -2.30 -2.39 15.88
N ALA A 493 -2.67 -3.12 16.93
CA ALA A 493 -1.83 -3.30 18.12
C ALA A 493 -0.55 -4.07 17.83
N SER A 494 -0.61 -5.10 16.97
CA SER A 494 0.57 -5.84 16.51
C SER A 494 1.60 -4.88 15.90
N ALA A 495 1.15 -3.99 15.00
CA ALA A 495 2.03 -3.02 14.36
C ALA A 495 2.59 -1.99 15.35
N SER A 496 1.77 -1.50 16.29
CA SER A 496 2.22 -0.62 17.36
C SER A 496 3.29 -1.24 18.23
N LYS A 497 3.08 -2.50 18.66
CA LYS A 497 4.06 -3.23 19.47
C LYS A 497 5.37 -3.43 18.71
N ARG A 498 5.32 -3.80 17.43
CA ARG A 498 6.54 -3.97 16.63
C ARG A 498 7.25 -2.66 16.30
N SER A 499 6.51 -1.55 16.26
CA SER A 499 7.05 -0.20 16.05
C SER A 499 7.69 0.35 17.34
N ARG A 500 7.07 0.08 18.49
CA ARG A 500 7.56 0.42 19.83
C ARG A 500 7.58 -0.82 20.74
N PRO A 501 8.62 -1.69 20.64
CA PRO A 501 8.70 -2.94 21.40
C PRO A 501 8.64 -2.76 22.93
N GLU A 502 9.13 -1.63 23.42
CA GLU A 502 9.13 -1.28 24.83
C GLU A 502 7.76 -0.86 25.38
N SER A 503 6.84 -0.43 24.51
CA SER A 503 5.51 -0.01 24.93
C SER A 503 4.64 -1.21 25.29
N LEU A 504 3.80 -1.05 26.31
CA LEU A 504 2.76 -1.98 26.66
C LEU A 504 1.52 -1.67 25.82
N VAL A 505 1.07 -2.64 25.04
CA VAL A 505 -0.06 -2.48 24.12
C VAL A 505 -1.23 -3.35 24.58
N ILE A 506 -2.38 -2.71 24.80
CA ILE A 506 -3.60 -3.33 25.27
C ILE A 506 -4.71 -3.13 24.24
N CYS A 507 -5.40 -4.20 23.87
CA CYS A 507 -6.64 -4.17 23.10
C CYS A 507 -7.82 -4.44 24.02
N TYR A 508 -8.67 -3.45 24.24
CA TYR A 508 -9.92 -3.66 24.98
C TYR A 508 -11.07 -3.85 23.99
N GLN A 509 -11.55 -5.08 23.84
CA GLN A 509 -12.52 -5.47 22.82
C GLN A 509 -13.80 -6.04 23.43
N GLY A 510 -14.92 -5.94 22.71
CA GLY A 510 -16.10 -6.75 22.97
C GLY A 510 -16.00 -8.12 22.28
N ASP A 511 -16.88 -9.05 22.66
CA ASP A 511 -17.09 -10.31 21.94
C ASP A 511 -17.47 -10.11 20.47
N GLY A 512 -18.44 -9.23 20.17
CA GLY A 512 -18.81 -8.96 18.77
C GLY A 512 -17.70 -8.27 17.98
N ASP A 513 -16.93 -7.40 18.63
CA ASP A 513 -15.76 -6.77 18.03
C ASP A 513 -14.72 -7.82 17.62
N ALA A 514 -14.34 -8.70 18.54
CA ALA A 514 -13.22 -9.60 18.32
C ALA A 514 -13.58 -10.91 17.61
N LEU A 515 -14.84 -11.38 17.68
CA LEU A 515 -15.22 -12.73 17.22
C LEU A 515 -16.20 -12.74 16.05
N ASP A 516 -17.03 -11.71 15.90
CA ASP A 516 -17.91 -11.61 14.72
C ASP A 516 -17.19 -10.88 13.58
N ILE A 517 -16.53 -9.75 13.87
CA ILE A 517 -15.88 -8.91 12.85
C ILE A 517 -14.36 -9.11 12.80
N GLY A 518 -13.71 -9.20 13.97
CA GLY A 518 -12.25 -9.23 14.11
C GLY A 518 -11.62 -10.61 14.26
N LEU A 519 -12.37 -11.68 13.98
CA LEU A 519 -11.91 -13.05 14.27
C LEU A 519 -10.60 -13.39 13.55
N GLY A 520 -10.49 -12.99 12.27
CA GLY A 520 -9.29 -13.20 11.48
C GLY A 520 -8.08 -12.50 12.11
N GLU A 521 -8.23 -11.21 12.43
CA GLU A 521 -7.18 -10.38 13.02
C GLU A 521 -6.72 -10.93 14.38
N LEU A 522 -7.67 -11.37 15.24
CA LEU A 522 -7.35 -11.97 16.53
C LEU A 522 -6.60 -13.30 16.36
N LEU A 523 -7.09 -14.19 15.49
CA LEU A 523 -6.45 -15.47 15.22
C LEU A 523 -5.03 -15.29 14.68
N HIS A 524 -4.85 -14.40 13.71
CA HIS A 524 -3.55 -14.19 13.11
C HIS A 524 -2.57 -13.46 14.04
N ALA A 525 -3.03 -12.52 14.87
CA ALA A 525 -2.21 -11.94 15.94
C ALA A 525 -1.79 -13.01 16.97
N SER A 526 -2.70 -13.93 17.32
CA SER A 526 -2.41 -15.05 18.20
C SER A 526 -1.35 -15.98 17.59
N ALA A 527 -1.55 -16.42 16.35
CA ALA A 527 -0.67 -17.35 15.66
C ALA A 527 0.75 -16.79 15.49
N ARG A 528 0.89 -15.47 15.33
CA ARG A 528 2.20 -14.79 15.30
C ARG A 528 2.84 -14.63 16.68
N GLY A 529 2.13 -14.93 17.76
CA GLY A 529 2.58 -14.72 19.13
C GLY A 529 2.84 -13.24 19.42
N GLU A 530 2.02 -12.34 18.88
CA GLU A 530 2.24 -10.90 19.05
C GLU A 530 2.22 -10.54 20.52
N ASN A 531 3.24 -9.81 20.99
CA ASN A 531 3.39 -9.40 22.37
C ASN A 531 2.41 -8.26 22.71
N ILE A 532 1.11 -8.55 22.67
CA ILE A 532 0.01 -7.65 23.00
C ILE A 532 -0.88 -8.30 24.05
N THR A 533 -1.64 -7.49 24.79
CA THR A 533 -2.60 -7.97 25.77
C THR A 533 -4.02 -7.65 25.30
N VAL A 534 -4.86 -8.66 25.12
CA VAL A 534 -6.27 -8.50 24.75
C VAL A 534 -7.15 -8.67 25.98
N VAL A 535 -7.94 -7.66 26.32
CA VAL A 535 -9.03 -7.74 27.31
C VAL A 535 -10.32 -7.83 26.54
N LEU A 536 -10.99 -8.98 26.60
CA LEU A 536 -12.23 -9.25 25.86
C LEU A 536 -13.42 -9.27 26.80
N MET A 537 -14.34 -8.32 26.62
CA MET A 537 -15.60 -8.24 27.35
C MET A 537 -16.68 -9.06 26.63
N ASN A 538 -16.91 -10.29 27.11
CA ASN A 538 -17.91 -11.20 26.58
C ASN A 538 -19.23 -11.03 27.35
N ASN A 539 -20.16 -10.25 26.80
CA ASN A 539 -21.50 -10.10 27.38
C ASN A 539 -22.58 -10.88 26.59
N GLY A 540 -22.20 -11.61 25.55
CA GLY A 540 -23.08 -12.40 24.72
C GLY A 540 -23.94 -11.59 23.76
N THR A 541 -23.70 -10.29 23.55
CA THR A 541 -24.57 -9.41 22.76
C THR A 541 -23.85 -8.20 22.16
N TYR A 542 -24.37 -7.64 21.06
CA TYR A 542 -23.99 -6.29 20.64
C TYR A 542 -24.69 -5.23 21.50
N GLY A 543 -24.00 -4.77 22.55
CA GLY A 543 -24.56 -3.82 23.51
C GLY A 543 -25.06 -2.51 22.88
N MET A 544 -24.20 -1.81 22.15
CA MET A 544 -24.53 -0.50 21.55
C MET A 544 -25.58 -0.56 20.43
N THR A 545 -25.88 -1.74 19.87
CA THR A 545 -26.87 -1.90 18.78
C THR A 545 -28.23 -2.38 19.28
N GLY A 546 -28.43 -2.35 20.60
CA GLY A 546 -29.69 -2.73 21.24
C GLY A 546 -29.80 -4.21 21.57
N GLY A 547 -28.68 -4.92 21.78
CA GLY A 547 -28.68 -6.31 22.26
C GLY A 547 -28.89 -7.36 21.17
N GLN A 548 -28.32 -7.15 19.98
CA GLN A 548 -28.38 -8.14 18.90
C GLN A 548 -27.50 -9.37 19.20
N LEU A 549 -27.79 -10.49 18.53
CA LEU A 549 -27.01 -11.72 18.59
C LEU A 549 -25.52 -11.44 18.32
N SER A 550 -24.63 -11.97 19.17
CA SER A 550 -23.19 -12.01 18.94
C SER A 550 -22.69 -13.45 18.84
N ALA A 551 -21.49 -13.66 18.32
CA ALA A 551 -20.76 -14.93 18.25
C ALA A 551 -20.86 -15.77 19.52
N THR A 552 -20.87 -15.14 20.70
CA THR A 552 -20.85 -15.80 22.03
C THR A 552 -22.23 -15.95 22.66
N THR A 553 -23.32 -15.46 22.05
CA THR A 553 -24.67 -15.63 22.62
C THR A 553 -24.98 -17.13 22.82
N PRO A 554 -25.28 -17.61 24.04
CA PRO A 554 -25.49 -19.03 24.25
C PRO A 554 -26.76 -19.57 23.57
N VAL A 555 -26.81 -20.88 23.35
CA VAL A 555 -27.98 -21.56 22.76
C VAL A 555 -29.22 -21.37 23.67
N ASN A 556 -30.38 -21.24 23.04
CA ASN A 556 -31.69 -20.95 23.66
C ASN A 556 -31.77 -19.58 24.36
N GLN A 557 -30.75 -18.71 24.24
CA GLN A 557 -30.78 -17.40 24.88
C GLN A 557 -31.31 -16.31 23.96
N PHE A 558 -32.08 -15.42 24.55
CA PHE A 558 -32.69 -14.28 23.86
C PHE A 558 -31.62 -13.30 23.36
N SER A 559 -31.83 -12.81 22.15
CA SER A 559 -31.26 -11.55 21.67
C SER A 559 -32.31 -10.82 20.85
N LYS A 560 -32.08 -9.56 20.50
CA LYS A 560 -33.00 -8.78 19.67
C LYS A 560 -33.25 -9.41 18.29
N THR A 561 -32.28 -10.14 17.74
CA THR A 561 -32.37 -10.84 16.45
C THR A 561 -32.71 -12.32 16.58
N THR A 562 -32.74 -12.86 17.80
CA THR A 562 -33.19 -14.22 18.11
C THR A 562 -34.20 -14.19 19.28
N PRO A 563 -35.41 -13.64 19.06
CA PRO A 563 -36.36 -13.37 20.14
C PRO A 563 -36.92 -14.64 20.79
N GLN A 564 -36.86 -15.79 20.12
CA GLN A 564 -37.25 -17.09 20.66
C GLN A 564 -36.08 -17.87 21.29
N GLY A 565 -34.89 -17.27 21.32
CA GLY A 565 -33.64 -17.94 21.68
C GLY A 565 -32.78 -18.25 20.47
N ARG A 566 -31.46 -18.27 20.64
CA ARG A 566 -30.52 -18.72 19.60
C ARG A 566 -30.72 -20.21 19.29
N ASP A 567 -31.05 -20.52 18.05
CA ASP A 567 -31.10 -21.89 17.53
C ASP A 567 -29.76 -22.20 16.83
N ALA A 568 -29.05 -23.24 17.26
CA ALA A 568 -27.76 -23.58 16.70
C ALA A 568 -27.81 -24.00 15.21
N ARG A 569 -28.92 -24.56 14.74
CA ARG A 569 -29.11 -24.96 13.35
C ARG A 569 -29.38 -23.78 12.44
N LEU A 570 -30.07 -22.75 12.94
CA LEU A 570 -30.42 -21.56 12.17
C LEU A 570 -29.40 -20.42 12.30
N ASN A 571 -28.77 -20.31 13.46
CA ASN A 571 -27.93 -19.17 13.84
C ASN A 571 -26.47 -19.57 14.16
N GLY A 572 -26.12 -20.85 13.98
CA GLY A 572 -24.79 -21.38 14.32
C GLY A 572 -24.57 -21.54 15.82
N PHE A 573 -23.48 -22.23 16.19
CA PHE A 573 -23.09 -22.45 17.59
C PHE A 573 -22.30 -21.28 18.17
N PRO A 574 -22.39 -21.04 19.50
CA PRO A 574 -21.56 -20.05 20.16
C PRO A 574 -20.07 -20.41 20.07
N ILE A 575 -19.24 -19.40 19.81
CA ILE A 575 -17.79 -19.56 19.75
C ILE A 575 -17.21 -19.46 21.17
N ASP A 576 -16.46 -20.48 21.59
CA ASP A 576 -15.70 -20.49 22.84
C ASP A 576 -14.25 -20.12 22.57
N LEU A 577 -13.88 -18.90 22.96
CA LEU A 577 -12.57 -18.33 22.69
C LEU A 577 -11.42 -19.17 23.27
N SER A 578 -11.63 -19.77 24.46
CA SER A 578 -10.61 -20.58 25.12
C SER A 578 -10.20 -21.80 24.28
N LYS A 579 -11.15 -22.39 23.55
CA LYS A 579 -10.91 -23.54 22.68
C LYS A 579 -10.26 -23.12 21.37
N LEU A 580 -10.59 -21.94 20.89
CA LEU A 580 -10.07 -21.41 19.64
C LEU A 580 -8.59 -21.02 19.76
N LEU A 581 -8.21 -20.35 20.84
CA LEU A 581 -6.85 -19.81 21.03
C LEU A 581 -5.89 -20.73 21.79
N HIS A 582 -6.32 -21.92 22.20
CA HIS A 582 -5.49 -22.81 23.02
C HIS A 582 -4.14 -23.12 22.34
N ARG A 583 -3.05 -22.61 22.93
CA ARG A 583 -1.65 -22.79 22.50
C ARG A 583 -1.29 -22.27 21.09
N GLN A 584 -2.12 -21.40 20.49
CA GLN A 584 -1.78 -20.69 19.24
C GLN A 584 -0.99 -19.42 19.53
N GLY A 585 0.23 -19.52 20.09
CA GLY A 585 1.04 -18.34 20.44
C GLY A 585 0.49 -17.45 21.57
N VAL A 586 -0.59 -17.88 22.22
CA VAL A 586 -1.12 -17.26 23.45
C VAL A 586 -0.41 -17.86 24.65
N SER A 587 0.49 -17.09 25.26
CA SER A 587 1.29 -17.51 26.42
C SER A 587 0.47 -17.52 27.71
N TYR A 588 -0.43 -16.54 27.86
CA TYR A 588 -1.23 -16.36 29.06
C TYR A 588 -2.71 -16.13 28.71
N TYR A 589 -3.57 -16.99 29.24
CA TYR A 589 -5.01 -16.87 29.09
C TYR A 589 -5.69 -17.02 30.45
N ARG A 590 -6.63 -16.13 30.76
CA ARG A 590 -7.52 -16.23 31.92
C ARG A 590 -8.93 -15.87 31.53
N ARG A 591 -9.91 -16.60 32.08
CA ARG A 591 -11.31 -16.19 32.07
C ARG A 591 -11.76 -15.78 33.47
N THR A 592 -12.46 -14.66 33.60
CA THR A 592 -12.94 -14.16 34.89
C THR A 592 -14.31 -13.50 34.79
N LEU A 593 -14.90 -13.20 35.95
CA LEU A 593 -16.08 -12.36 36.13
C LEU A 593 -15.68 -11.01 36.74
N LEU A 594 -16.62 -10.07 36.82
CA LEU A 594 -16.48 -8.78 37.50
C LEU A 594 -17.70 -8.47 38.38
N GLY A 595 -17.65 -7.36 39.11
CA GLY A 595 -18.82 -6.80 39.80
C GLY A 595 -18.81 -6.90 41.32
N THR A 596 -17.78 -7.50 41.92
CA THR A 596 -17.52 -7.52 43.37
C THR A 596 -16.07 -7.14 43.66
N PRO A 597 -15.74 -6.61 44.86
CA PRO A 597 -14.37 -6.23 45.19
C PRO A 597 -13.33 -7.35 44.98
N ALA A 598 -13.67 -8.59 45.34
CA ALA A 598 -12.78 -9.74 45.17
C ALA A 598 -12.54 -10.07 43.69
N LEU A 599 -13.60 -10.08 42.87
CA LEU A 599 -13.48 -10.31 41.42
C LEU A 599 -12.71 -9.19 40.71
N ASN A 600 -12.92 -7.94 41.13
CA ASN A 600 -12.20 -6.80 40.56
C ASN A 600 -10.70 -6.85 40.91
N GLN A 601 -10.35 -7.29 42.13
CA GLN A 601 -8.96 -7.53 42.53
C GLN A 601 -8.33 -8.68 41.75
N GLN A 602 -9.08 -9.78 41.55
CA GLN A 602 -8.63 -10.91 40.74
C GLN A 602 -8.37 -10.50 39.28
N PHE A 603 -9.26 -9.73 38.67
CA PHE A 603 -9.04 -9.18 37.33
C PHE A 603 -7.81 -8.28 37.27
N SER A 604 -7.60 -7.41 38.27
CA SER A 604 -6.42 -6.54 38.34
C SER A 604 -5.12 -7.35 38.42
N HIS A 605 -5.13 -8.45 39.20
CA HIS A 605 -4.02 -9.39 39.27
C HIS A 605 -3.76 -10.05 37.91
N PHE A 606 -4.79 -10.59 37.27
CA PHE A 606 -4.64 -11.21 35.94
C PHE A 606 -4.15 -10.23 34.88
N LEU A 607 -4.62 -8.98 34.91
CA LEU A 607 -4.17 -7.93 34.01
C LEU A 607 -2.68 -7.61 34.21
N LEU A 608 -2.24 -7.49 35.46
CA LEU A 608 -0.82 -7.29 35.76
C LEU A 608 0.03 -8.46 35.25
N GLN A 609 -0.40 -9.70 35.50
CA GLN A 609 0.30 -10.90 35.01
C GLN A 609 0.37 -10.94 33.48
N ALA A 610 -0.72 -10.66 32.78
CA ALA A 610 -0.75 -10.57 31.32
C ALA A 610 0.23 -9.51 30.77
N LEU A 611 0.35 -8.37 31.46
CA LEU A 611 1.32 -7.33 31.07
C LEU A 611 2.76 -7.73 31.39
N LEU A 612 3.01 -8.51 32.45
CA LEU A 612 4.33 -9.07 32.74
C LEU A 612 4.78 -10.09 31.67
N HIS A 613 3.88 -10.97 31.21
CA HIS A 613 4.11 -11.85 30.05
C HIS A 613 4.49 -11.04 28.80
N GLN A 614 3.80 -9.91 28.59
CA GLN A 614 4.13 -8.98 27.50
C GLN A 614 5.51 -8.34 27.65
N ILE A 615 5.94 -8.02 28.88
CA ILE A 615 7.26 -7.45 29.20
C ILE A 615 8.36 -8.49 28.97
N GLN A 616 8.13 -9.76 29.30
CA GLN A 616 9.05 -10.85 29.01
C GLN A 616 9.11 -11.19 27.53
N GLY A 617 8.02 -10.96 26.80
CA GLY A 617 7.92 -11.26 25.39
C GLY A 617 7.48 -12.70 25.12
N ASP A 618 6.72 -13.29 26.04
CA ASP A 618 6.31 -14.70 26.01
C ASP A 618 5.28 -15.00 24.91
N GLY A 619 4.63 -13.98 24.36
CA GLY A 619 3.57 -14.08 23.35
C GLY A 619 2.34 -13.26 23.70
N MET A 620 1.23 -13.55 23.02
CA MET A 620 -0.03 -12.85 23.25
C MET A 620 -0.64 -13.24 24.59
N SER A 621 -1.15 -12.25 25.32
CA SER A 621 -1.94 -12.49 26.53
C SER A 621 -3.40 -12.15 26.29
N VAL A 622 -4.32 -12.95 26.84
CA VAL A 622 -5.77 -12.75 26.70
C VAL A 622 -6.47 -12.88 28.04
N ILE A 623 -7.31 -11.90 28.37
CA ILE A 623 -8.19 -11.95 29.52
C ILE A 623 -9.62 -11.84 29.01
N GLU A 624 -10.36 -12.95 29.08
CA GLU A 624 -11.78 -12.96 28.76
C GLU A 624 -12.59 -12.67 30.03
N VAL A 625 -13.34 -11.57 30.01
CA VAL A 625 -14.26 -11.19 31.07
C VAL A 625 -15.67 -11.57 30.63
N VAL A 626 -16.26 -12.56 31.31
CA VAL A 626 -17.68 -12.87 31.13
C VAL A 626 -18.49 -11.79 31.85
N ALA A 627 -19.04 -10.87 31.09
CA ALA A 627 -19.54 -9.59 31.57
C ALA A 627 -21.07 -9.51 31.62
N THR A 628 -21.58 -8.79 32.61
CA THR A 628 -23.00 -8.45 32.73
C THR A 628 -23.37 -7.26 31.84
N CYS A 629 -24.38 -7.46 30.99
CA CYS A 629 -25.07 -6.39 30.26
C CYS A 629 -26.46 -6.16 30.86
N THR A 630 -26.59 -5.12 31.68
CA THR A 630 -27.79 -4.84 32.46
C THR A 630 -29.00 -4.36 31.64
N GLU A 631 -28.76 -3.91 30.40
CA GLU A 631 -29.80 -3.35 29.52
C GLU A 631 -30.41 -4.40 28.58
N HIS A 632 -29.60 -5.37 28.14
CA HIS A 632 -29.98 -6.24 27.02
C HIS A 632 -30.01 -7.74 27.35
N GLN A 633 -29.28 -8.20 28.37
CA GLN A 633 -29.43 -9.58 28.83
C GLN A 633 -30.79 -9.77 29.49
N ARG A 634 -31.48 -10.85 29.10
CA ARG A 634 -32.75 -11.25 29.71
C ARG A 634 -32.56 -12.59 30.39
N ALA A 635 -32.81 -12.61 31.70
CA ALA A 635 -32.79 -13.84 32.46
C ALA A 635 -33.85 -14.81 31.91
N PRO A 636 -33.52 -16.10 31.71
CA PRO A 636 -34.51 -17.10 31.32
C PRO A 636 -35.51 -17.33 32.46
N TRP A 637 -36.64 -17.95 32.13
CA TRP A 637 -37.77 -18.08 33.04
C TRP A 637 -37.40 -18.76 34.37
N GLU A 638 -36.50 -19.74 34.34
CA GLU A 638 -36.07 -20.48 35.53
C GLU A 638 -35.36 -19.58 36.56
N ILE A 639 -34.64 -18.56 36.11
CA ILE A 639 -34.01 -17.57 37.01
C ILE A 639 -35.06 -16.62 37.59
N ILE A 640 -36.01 -16.19 36.77
CA ILE A 640 -37.10 -15.28 37.17
C ILE A 640 -37.97 -15.97 38.23
N GLU A 641 -38.37 -17.22 37.97
CA GLU A 641 -39.16 -18.04 38.87
C GLU A 641 -38.41 -18.25 40.21
N ALA A 642 -37.13 -18.61 40.18
CA ALA A 642 -36.32 -18.76 41.39
C ALA A 642 -36.29 -17.48 42.24
N PHE A 643 -36.13 -16.30 41.62
CA PHE A 643 -36.16 -15.03 42.34
C PHE A 643 -37.52 -14.78 42.99
N GLN A 644 -38.62 -15.10 42.31
CA GLN A 644 -39.97 -14.98 42.84
C GLN A 644 -40.19 -15.92 44.03
N THR A 645 -39.79 -17.19 43.92
CA THR A 645 -39.91 -18.19 44.99
C THR A 645 -39.08 -17.83 46.22
N GLU A 646 -37.89 -17.26 46.03
CA GLU A 646 -37.00 -16.80 47.10
C GLU A 646 -37.42 -15.43 47.70
N GLY A 647 -38.49 -14.80 47.20
CA GLY A 647 -38.94 -13.48 47.65
C GLY A 647 -38.00 -12.34 47.27
N LYS A 648 -37.09 -12.54 46.31
CA LYS A 648 -36.14 -11.53 45.83
C LYS A 648 -36.85 -10.56 44.87
N LYS A 649 -36.45 -9.28 44.91
CA LYS A 649 -36.95 -8.28 43.96
C LYS A 649 -36.44 -8.56 42.54
N LEU A 650 -37.34 -8.54 41.56
CA LEU A 650 -37.03 -8.64 40.12
C LEU A 650 -36.45 -7.32 39.60
N HIS A 651 -35.22 -7.00 40.03
CA HIS A 651 -34.50 -5.83 39.56
C HIS A 651 -33.66 -6.19 38.32
N PRO A 652 -33.68 -5.42 37.22
CA PRO A 652 -32.95 -5.75 35.98
C PRO A 652 -31.47 -6.05 36.19
N ILE A 653 -30.78 -5.25 37.01
CA ILE A 653 -29.35 -5.47 37.33
C ILE A 653 -29.12 -6.81 38.04
N ALA A 654 -29.99 -7.18 38.99
CA ALA A 654 -29.83 -8.42 39.75
C ALA A 654 -30.08 -9.65 38.87
N LEU A 655 -31.12 -9.58 38.02
CA LEU A 655 -31.42 -10.61 37.04
C LEU A 655 -30.31 -10.77 36.00
N ALA A 656 -29.74 -9.66 35.50
CA ALA A 656 -28.63 -9.70 34.56
C ALA A 656 -27.36 -10.32 35.18
N ARG A 657 -27.04 -9.96 36.43
CA ARG A 657 -25.92 -10.60 37.16
C ARG A 657 -26.13 -12.10 37.35
N GLU A 658 -27.35 -12.49 37.69
CA GLU A 658 -27.69 -13.91 37.84
C GLU A 658 -27.61 -14.66 36.49
N TYR A 659 -28.07 -14.02 35.40
CA TYR A 659 -27.90 -14.54 34.04
C TYR A 659 -26.42 -14.75 33.71
N THR A 660 -25.55 -13.77 33.99
CA THR A 660 -24.11 -13.92 33.76
C THR A 660 -23.53 -15.08 34.58
N ALA A 661 -23.89 -15.18 35.87
CA ALA A 661 -23.36 -16.19 36.77
C ALA A 661 -23.87 -17.62 36.46
N LYS A 662 -25.11 -17.80 36.00
CA LYS A 662 -25.71 -19.12 35.78
C LYS A 662 -25.75 -19.56 34.32
N VAL A 663 -25.94 -18.64 33.39
CA VAL A 663 -26.08 -18.94 31.96
C VAL A 663 -24.75 -18.75 31.25
N MET A 664 -24.18 -17.54 31.31
CA MET A 664 -22.93 -17.26 30.60
C MET A 664 -21.77 -18.07 31.17
N ALA A 665 -21.55 -18.05 32.48
CA ALA A 665 -20.45 -18.78 33.11
C ALA A 665 -20.58 -20.31 32.97
N LYS A 666 -21.79 -20.86 32.78
CA LYS A 666 -21.99 -22.28 32.45
C LYS A 666 -21.48 -22.60 31.04
N ASN A 667 -21.71 -21.71 30.08
CA ASN A 667 -21.24 -21.89 28.70
C ASN A 667 -19.77 -21.52 28.54
N PHE A 668 -19.27 -20.59 29.37
CA PHE A 668 -17.91 -20.07 29.37
C PHE A 668 -17.32 -20.15 30.79
N PRO A 669 -16.86 -21.34 31.23
CA PRO A 669 -16.42 -21.56 32.61
C PRO A 669 -15.14 -20.78 32.93
N SER A 670 -15.10 -20.14 34.10
CA SER A 670 -13.94 -19.36 34.60
C SER A 670 -12.72 -20.21 34.92
N THR A 671 -12.86 -21.53 34.96
CA THR A 671 -11.74 -22.47 35.10
C THR A 671 -10.86 -22.54 33.84
N ALA A 672 -11.30 -21.98 32.72
CA ALA A 672 -10.50 -21.88 31.51
C ALA A 672 -9.32 -20.91 31.71
N GLY A 673 -8.11 -21.45 31.75
CA GLY A 673 -6.88 -20.69 31.97
C GLY A 673 -5.61 -21.50 31.67
N TRP A 674 -4.57 -20.84 31.19
CA TRP A 674 -3.21 -21.39 31.07
C TRP A 674 -2.15 -20.27 31.05
N GLY A 675 -0.88 -20.64 31.19
CA GLY A 675 0.21 -19.68 31.44
C GLY A 675 0.41 -19.48 32.94
N GLU A 676 1.66 -19.32 33.36
CA GLU A 676 2.03 -19.26 34.77
C GLU A 676 1.96 -17.82 35.31
N ASP A 677 1.60 -17.67 36.58
CA ASP A 677 1.68 -16.38 37.27
C ASP A 677 3.11 -16.18 37.79
N PHE A 678 3.66 -14.98 37.62
CA PHE A 678 4.94 -14.62 38.18
C PHE A 678 4.83 -14.32 39.67
N GLU A 679 5.67 -14.97 40.48
CA GLU A 679 5.75 -14.76 41.93
C GLU A 679 6.51 -13.47 42.31
N ASN A 680 7.58 -13.12 41.58
CA ASN A 680 8.42 -11.96 41.88
C ASN A 680 8.17 -10.77 40.93
N VAL A 681 7.01 -10.13 41.12
CA VAL A 681 6.54 -8.99 40.30
C VAL A 681 7.48 -7.78 40.38
N GLU A 682 7.97 -7.43 41.57
CA GLU A 682 8.83 -6.25 41.74
C GLU A 682 10.16 -6.39 41.01
N ALA A 683 10.76 -7.58 41.00
CA ALA A 683 11.98 -7.83 40.23
C ALA A 683 11.77 -7.63 38.73
N LEU A 684 10.63 -8.10 38.18
CA LEU A 684 10.32 -7.97 36.75
C LEU A 684 10.02 -6.52 36.33
N LEU A 685 9.33 -5.77 37.19
CA LEU A 685 9.08 -4.35 36.98
C LEU A 685 10.38 -3.52 37.05
N ASN A 686 11.37 -3.98 37.82
CA ASN A 686 12.66 -3.32 37.98
C ASN A 686 13.75 -3.80 37.00
N SER A 687 13.69 -5.04 36.49
CA SER A 687 14.74 -5.64 35.66
C SER A 687 14.97 -4.92 34.33
N ARG A 688 13.96 -4.19 33.82
CA ARG A 688 14.10 -3.31 32.65
C ARG A 688 14.68 -1.92 32.94
N LYS A 689 14.80 -1.47 34.21
CA LYS A 689 15.57 -0.23 34.54
C LYS A 689 17.07 -0.38 34.23
N THR A 690 17.56 -1.61 34.10
CA THR A 690 18.96 -1.96 33.86
C THR A 690 19.32 -2.13 32.38
N LEU A 691 18.33 -2.23 31.46
CA LEU A 691 18.59 -2.22 30.01
C LEU A 691 18.77 -0.79 29.45
N SER A 692 18.41 0.24 30.24
CA SER A 692 18.65 1.64 29.91
C SER A 692 19.95 2.20 30.50
N ASN A 693 20.66 1.43 31.33
CA ASN A 693 21.95 1.80 31.92
C ASN A 693 22.76 0.52 32.23
N GLY A 694 23.59 0.04 31.31
CA GLY A 694 24.50 -1.07 31.61
C GLY A 694 25.24 -1.70 30.43
N ASP A 695 26.47 -1.21 30.21
CA ASP A 695 27.66 -1.93 29.72
C ASP A 695 27.72 -2.43 28.27
N GLY A 696 27.92 -1.47 27.37
CA GLY A 696 28.49 -1.64 26.03
C GLY A 696 28.39 -0.31 25.31
N ILE A 697 29.50 0.25 24.84
CA ILE A 697 29.61 1.56 24.15
C ILE A 697 28.32 1.89 23.39
N GLU A 698 27.51 2.83 23.91
CA GLU A 698 26.22 3.24 23.32
C GLU A 698 26.45 3.83 21.92
N THR A 699 26.37 2.99 20.89
CA THR A 699 26.52 3.44 19.50
C THR A 699 25.21 4.05 19.02
N TRP A 700 25.12 5.35 19.17
CA TRP A 700 24.17 6.21 18.49
C TRP A 700 24.19 5.97 16.96
N VAL A 701 23.04 5.69 16.36
CA VAL A 701 22.92 5.54 14.90
C VAL A 701 22.43 6.86 14.30
N THR A 702 23.25 7.50 13.47
CA THR A 702 22.89 8.73 12.74
C THR A 702 22.06 8.42 11.49
N ALA A 703 21.33 9.42 10.99
CA ALA A 703 20.65 9.32 9.69
C ALA A 703 21.65 9.01 8.56
N ASP A 704 22.84 9.62 8.58
CA ASP A 704 23.91 9.35 7.60
C ASP A 704 24.40 7.90 7.68
N SER A 705 24.58 7.35 8.89
CA SER A 705 24.98 5.95 9.08
C SER A 705 23.90 4.98 8.56
N ARG A 706 22.61 5.28 8.79
CA ARG A 706 21.48 4.52 8.24
C ARG A 706 21.47 4.60 6.72
N PHE A 707 21.72 5.78 6.17
CA PHE A 707 21.78 5.99 4.73
C PHE A 707 22.94 5.22 4.08
N LEU A 708 24.13 5.23 4.68
CA LEU A 708 25.26 4.43 4.21
C LEU A 708 24.97 2.92 4.30
N SER A 709 24.31 2.46 5.37
CA SER A 709 23.90 1.07 5.53
C SER A 709 22.87 0.67 4.47
N PHE A 710 21.90 1.55 4.19
CA PHE A 710 20.95 1.39 3.10
C PHE A 710 21.65 1.27 1.74
N LEU A 711 22.55 2.21 1.40
CA LEU A 711 23.31 2.15 0.15
C LEU A 711 24.15 0.86 0.05
N LYS A 712 24.76 0.42 1.16
CA LYS A 712 25.48 -0.85 1.22
C LYS A 712 24.53 -2.03 0.94
N ALA A 713 23.38 -2.10 1.59
CA ALA A 713 22.38 -3.14 1.37
C ALA A 713 21.95 -3.21 -0.10
N LEU A 714 21.67 -2.06 -0.72
CA LEU A 714 21.35 -1.97 -2.15
C LEU A 714 22.48 -2.46 -3.06
N LYS A 715 23.74 -2.21 -2.68
CA LYS A 715 24.91 -2.71 -3.40
C LYS A 715 25.05 -4.23 -3.28
N ASP A 716 24.84 -4.77 -2.08
CA ASP A 716 25.01 -6.19 -1.79
C ASP A 716 23.95 -7.06 -2.52
N ILE A 717 22.74 -6.54 -2.69
CA ILE A 717 21.67 -7.18 -3.49
C ILE A 717 21.69 -6.82 -4.98
N GLY A 718 22.70 -6.07 -5.45
CA GLY A 718 22.92 -5.78 -6.86
C GLY A 718 21.94 -4.78 -7.50
N ILE A 719 21.31 -3.92 -6.71
CA ILE A 719 20.50 -2.78 -7.19
C ILE A 719 21.40 -1.59 -7.54
N LEU A 720 22.36 -1.23 -6.67
CA LEU A 720 23.34 -0.20 -7.02
C LEU A 720 24.32 -0.72 -8.07
N GLN A 721 24.49 0.04 -9.14
CA GLN A 721 25.34 -0.32 -10.26
C GLN A 721 26.55 0.61 -10.34
N LYS A 722 27.72 0.04 -10.67
CA LYS A 722 28.84 0.83 -11.19
C LYS A 722 28.53 1.21 -12.64
N PRO A 723 28.73 2.48 -13.06
CA PRO A 723 28.52 2.89 -14.45
C PRO A 723 29.31 2.00 -15.40
N CYS A 724 28.68 1.52 -16.47
CA CYS A 724 29.40 0.84 -17.55
C CYS A 724 30.11 1.90 -18.41
N VAL A 725 31.44 1.91 -18.38
CA VAL A 725 32.27 2.96 -19.02
C VAL A 725 32.50 2.71 -20.52
N GLN A 726 32.21 1.51 -21.03
CA GLN A 726 32.52 1.13 -22.42
C GLN A 726 31.26 0.77 -23.21
N ARG A 727 30.80 1.72 -24.03
CA ARG A 727 29.84 1.50 -25.12
C ARG A 727 30.54 1.71 -26.46
N SER A 728 30.14 0.94 -27.47
CA SER A 728 30.66 1.11 -28.84
C SER A 728 29.84 2.07 -29.70
N LYS A 729 28.52 2.24 -29.46
CA LYS A 729 27.59 3.00 -30.34
C LYS A 729 26.48 3.75 -29.57
N LYS A 730 26.05 4.92 -30.08
CA LYS A 730 24.83 5.64 -29.64
C LYS A 730 23.59 4.91 -30.14
N ILE A 731 22.52 4.86 -29.33
CA ILE A 731 21.30 4.12 -29.66
C ILE A 731 20.09 5.04 -29.54
N LYS A 732 19.39 5.28 -30.64
CA LYS A 732 18.18 6.13 -30.65
C LYS A 732 16.97 5.40 -30.07
N ASP A 733 16.71 4.16 -30.48
CA ASP A 733 15.72 3.21 -29.90
C ASP A 733 15.96 1.80 -30.49
N LEU A 734 16.70 0.93 -29.80
CA LEU A 734 16.89 -0.48 -30.23
C LEU A 734 15.98 -1.39 -29.44
N ARG A 735 15.09 -2.11 -30.12
CA ARG A 735 13.98 -2.86 -29.53
C ARG A 735 14.14 -4.36 -29.74
N PHE A 736 14.14 -5.07 -28.62
CA PHE A 736 14.12 -6.52 -28.56
C PHE A 736 12.75 -7.01 -28.12
N TYR A 737 12.30 -8.09 -28.73
CA TYR A 737 11.12 -8.83 -28.30
C TYR A 737 11.55 -10.27 -28.03
N LEU A 738 11.51 -10.69 -26.77
CA LEU A 738 11.96 -12.01 -26.33
C LEU A 738 10.74 -12.83 -25.94
N CYS A 739 10.59 -14.03 -26.46
CA CYS A 739 9.42 -14.86 -26.19
C CYS A 739 9.74 -16.36 -26.09
N GLY A 740 9.01 -17.04 -25.20
CA GLY A 740 9.15 -18.45 -24.91
C GLY A 740 8.10 -18.94 -23.92
N GLU A 741 8.41 -20.06 -23.27
CA GLU A 741 7.59 -20.70 -22.22
C GLU A 741 8.17 -20.44 -20.83
N GLY A 742 7.32 -20.54 -19.80
CA GLY A 742 7.75 -20.47 -18.40
C GLY A 742 8.91 -21.42 -18.09
N GLY A 743 9.94 -20.90 -17.41
CA GLY A 743 11.15 -21.66 -17.06
C GLY A 743 12.27 -21.65 -18.10
N GLN A 744 12.07 -21.05 -19.28
CA GLN A 744 13.12 -20.92 -20.31
C GLN A 744 14.09 -19.73 -20.09
N GLY A 745 13.88 -18.92 -19.05
CA GLY A 745 14.79 -17.82 -18.70
C GLY A 745 14.67 -16.57 -19.58
N ILE A 746 13.50 -16.32 -20.19
CA ILE A 746 13.20 -15.11 -20.98
C ILE A 746 13.42 -13.82 -20.17
N GLN A 747 12.90 -13.77 -18.94
CA GLN A 747 13.09 -12.61 -18.06
C GLN A 747 14.55 -12.41 -17.66
N SER A 748 15.29 -13.50 -17.41
CA SER A 748 16.72 -13.42 -17.11
C SER A 748 17.53 -12.89 -18.29
N LEU A 749 17.18 -13.30 -19.52
CA LEU A 749 17.79 -12.77 -20.73
C LEU A 749 17.51 -11.28 -20.91
N ALA A 750 16.25 -10.88 -20.71
CA ALA A 750 15.83 -9.48 -20.75
C ALA A 750 16.63 -8.63 -19.75
N ASP A 751 16.71 -9.10 -18.50
CA ASP A 751 17.44 -8.42 -17.44
C ASP A 751 18.94 -8.31 -17.74
N ILE A 752 19.55 -9.32 -18.37
CA ILE A 752 20.96 -9.26 -18.77
C ILE A 752 21.14 -8.19 -19.85
N LEU A 753 20.27 -8.13 -20.85
CA LEU A 753 20.32 -7.11 -21.90
C LEU A 753 20.13 -5.71 -21.34
N THR A 754 19.14 -5.50 -20.46
CA THR A 754 18.91 -4.21 -19.79
C THR A 754 20.12 -3.80 -18.93
N ARG A 755 20.72 -4.74 -18.18
CA ARG A 755 21.91 -4.49 -17.35
C ARG A 755 23.18 -4.26 -18.15
N ALA A 756 23.36 -4.94 -19.28
CA ALA A 756 24.51 -4.75 -20.16
C ALA A 756 24.38 -3.43 -20.94
N GLY A 757 23.16 -3.13 -21.35
CA GLY A 757 22.79 -2.01 -22.16
C GLY A 757 22.57 -0.70 -21.43
N ILE A 758 23.13 -0.48 -20.23
CA ILE A 758 22.90 0.70 -19.34
C ILE A 758 22.85 2.02 -20.13
N THR A 759 21.69 2.33 -20.71
CA THR A 759 21.36 3.65 -21.24
C THR A 759 20.69 4.35 -20.06
N PRO A 760 20.58 5.68 -20.09
CA PRO A 760 19.72 6.37 -19.11
C PRO A 760 18.26 5.86 -19.14
N TYR A 761 17.85 5.19 -20.23
CA TYR A 761 16.47 4.75 -20.52
C TYR A 761 16.47 3.35 -21.16
N ALA A 762 16.89 2.35 -20.40
CA ALA A 762 16.81 0.94 -20.78
C ALA A 762 15.68 0.30 -19.99
N PHE A 763 14.69 -0.26 -20.69
CA PHE A 763 13.47 -0.72 -20.05
C PHE A 763 13.19 -2.18 -20.38
N ASN A 764 12.78 -2.96 -19.38
CA ASN A 764 12.18 -4.28 -19.55
C ASN A 764 10.70 -4.18 -19.18
N SER A 765 9.82 -4.45 -20.14
CA SER A 765 8.37 -4.60 -19.95
C SER A 765 8.03 -6.10 -19.95
N PRO A 766 8.00 -6.75 -18.76
CA PRO A 766 7.72 -8.16 -18.67
C PRO A 766 6.24 -8.45 -18.93
N TRP A 767 5.98 -9.55 -19.64
CA TRP A 767 4.65 -10.12 -19.85
C TRP A 767 4.70 -11.58 -19.46
N TYR A 768 3.84 -11.97 -18.53
CA TYR A 768 3.71 -13.35 -18.11
C TYR A 768 2.25 -13.68 -17.90
N GLU A 769 1.85 -14.86 -18.37
CA GLU A 769 0.66 -15.54 -17.88
C GLU A 769 1.04 -16.28 -16.56
N PRO A 770 0.08 -16.69 -15.71
CA PRO A 770 0.38 -17.30 -14.42
C PRO A 770 1.30 -18.55 -14.52
N GLU A 771 2.40 -18.58 -13.76
CA GLU A 771 3.47 -19.61 -13.85
C GLU A 771 2.98 -21.07 -13.85
N VAL A 772 1.84 -21.34 -13.22
CA VAL A 772 1.24 -22.67 -13.07
C VAL A 772 0.87 -23.32 -14.41
N THR A 773 0.69 -22.56 -15.50
CA THR A 773 0.24 -23.10 -16.79
C THR A 773 1.34 -23.39 -17.81
N LYS A 774 2.64 -23.35 -17.43
CA LYS A 774 3.77 -23.26 -18.41
C LYS A 774 3.53 -22.15 -19.43
N ALA A 775 3.00 -21.07 -18.87
CA ALA A 775 2.40 -19.96 -19.55
C ALA A 775 3.38 -19.23 -20.47
N ARG A 776 2.84 -18.53 -21.46
CA ARG A 776 3.65 -17.72 -22.39
C ARG A 776 4.41 -16.68 -21.60
N THR A 777 5.72 -16.60 -21.84
CA THR A 777 6.58 -15.59 -21.23
C THR A 777 7.15 -14.71 -22.33
N VAL A 778 6.95 -13.40 -22.18
CA VAL A 778 7.43 -12.38 -23.11
C VAL A 778 8.17 -11.29 -22.33
N ALA A 779 9.21 -10.73 -22.92
CA ALA A 779 9.85 -9.54 -22.43
C ALA A 779 10.18 -8.61 -23.60
N ALA A 780 9.68 -7.38 -23.53
CA ALA A 780 10.09 -6.33 -24.46
C ALA A 780 11.21 -5.52 -23.82
N VAL A 781 12.38 -5.49 -24.46
CA VAL A 781 13.52 -4.67 -24.02
C VAL A 781 13.75 -3.55 -25.01
N THR A 782 13.70 -2.31 -24.54
CA THR A 782 14.07 -1.14 -25.34
C THR A 782 15.33 -0.54 -24.75
N LEU A 783 16.37 -0.40 -25.58
CA LEU A 783 17.57 0.36 -25.25
C LEU A 783 17.48 1.70 -25.96
N SER A 784 17.34 2.78 -25.20
CA SER A 784 17.25 4.13 -25.76
C SER A 784 18.09 5.13 -24.97
N ASP A 785 18.72 6.08 -25.66
CA ASP A 785 19.31 7.27 -25.01
C ASP A 785 18.26 8.38 -24.78
N SER A 786 16.98 8.16 -25.18
CA SER A 786 15.87 9.11 -25.03
C SER A 786 14.97 8.81 -23.82
N PRO A 787 14.61 9.81 -22.99
CA PRO A 787 13.62 9.65 -21.91
C PRO A 787 12.21 9.33 -22.40
N TYR A 788 11.96 9.50 -23.70
CA TYR A 788 10.64 9.46 -24.31
C TYR A 788 10.34 8.15 -25.02
N ALA A 789 11.21 7.14 -24.89
CA ALA A 789 11.04 5.87 -25.57
C ALA A 789 9.78 5.12 -25.10
N ASN A 790 8.97 4.68 -26.06
CA ASN A 790 7.80 3.85 -25.77
C ASN A 790 8.25 2.45 -25.31
N PRO A 791 7.84 2.00 -24.10
CA PRO A 791 8.21 0.68 -23.61
C PRO A 791 7.40 -0.46 -24.24
N ASN A 792 6.35 -0.16 -25.02
CA ASN A 792 5.54 -1.15 -25.71
C ASN A 792 5.83 -1.17 -27.23
N PRO A 793 6.56 -2.18 -27.74
CA PRO A 793 6.88 -2.25 -29.16
C PRO A 793 5.65 -2.58 -30.01
N GLN A 794 5.45 -1.85 -31.11
CA GLN A 794 4.34 -2.05 -32.02
C GLN A 794 4.66 -3.02 -33.15
N ILE A 795 3.63 -3.41 -33.90
CA ILE A 795 3.77 -4.22 -35.11
C ILE A 795 4.66 -3.49 -36.13
N GLY A 796 5.71 -4.19 -36.59
CA GLY A 796 6.70 -3.68 -37.53
C GLY A 796 7.75 -2.74 -36.94
N GLU A 797 7.89 -2.67 -35.62
CA GLU A 797 8.87 -1.80 -34.94
C GLU A 797 9.97 -2.56 -34.18
N VAL A 798 9.87 -3.88 -34.05
CA VAL A 798 10.88 -4.69 -33.36
C VAL A 798 12.11 -4.85 -34.24
N ASP A 799 13.28 -4.44 -33.74
CA ASP A 799 14.56 -4.64 -34.43
C ASP A 799 15.01 -6.10 -34.35
N VAL A 800 14.80 -6.72 -33.19
CA VAL A 800 15.28 -8.07 -32.88
C VAL A 800 14.19 -8.89 -32.21
N LEU A 801 13.81 -10.01 -32.81
CA LEU A 801 12.91 -11.00 -32.21
C LEU A 801 13.70 -12.26 -31.83
N VAL A 802 13.61 -12.67 -30.55
CA VAL A 802 14.19 -13.92 -30.05
C VAL A 802 13.07 -14.85 -29.62
N CYS A 803 12.93 -15.98 -30.32
CA CYS A 803 11.91 -16.98 -30.06
C CYS A 803 12.53 -18.29 -29.58
N MET A 804 12.24 -18.70 -28.34
CA MET A 804 12.75 -19.97 -27.80
C MET A 804 11.91 -21.19 -28.20
N THR A 805 10.77 -20.97 -28.88
CA THR A 805 9.93 -22.03 -29.44
C THR A 805 9.44 -21.68 -30.85
N PRO A 806 9.15 -22.69 -31.71
CA PRO A 806 8.60 -22.45 -33.04
C PRO A 806 7.23 -21.75 -33.02
N GLN A 807 6.38 -22.11 -32.05
CA GLN A 807 5.05 -21.51 -31.91
C GLN A 807 5.13 -19.99 -31.72
N MET A 808 6.04 -19.52 -30.87
CA MET A 808 6.21 -18.08 -30.61
C MET A 808 6.68 -17.32 -31.86
N TYR A 809 7.49 -17.93 -32.72
CA TYR A 809 7.87 -17.34 -34.00
C TYR A 809 6.65 -17.11 -34.91
N PHE A 810 5.80 -18.12 -35.10
CA PHE A 810 4.64 -17.97 -36.00
C PHE A 810 3.66 -16.89 -35.52
N GLU A 811 3.50 -16.76 -34.21
CA GLU A 811 2.63 -15.75 -33.60
C GLU A 811 3.24 -14.34 -33.65
N ARG A 812 4.56 -14.19 -33.48
CA ARG A 812 5.21 -12.88 -33.24
C ARG A 812 6.04 -12.34 -34.39
N LYS A 813 6.28 -13.10 -35.45
CA LYS A 813 7.08 -12.66 -36.62
C LYS A 813 6.64 -11.32 -37.24
N HIS A 814 5.36 -10.96 -37.13
CA HIS A 814 4.79 -9.73 -37.67
C HIS A 814 5.26 -8.47 -36.93
N PHE A 815 5.77 -8.60 -35.71
CA PHE A 815 6.28 -7.46 -34.93
C PHE A 815 7.60 -6.90 -35.48
N VAL A 816 8.33 -7.70 -36.28
CA VAL A 816 9.67 -7.37 -36.74
C VAL A 816 9.62 -6.37 -37.88
N LYS A 817 10.44 -5.32 -37.79
CA LYS A 817 10.56 -4.31 -38.83
C LYS A 817 11.26 -4.87 -40.08
N LYS A 818 11.10 -4.19 -41.22
CA LYS A 818 11.87 -4.51 -42.43
C LYS A 818 13.36 -4.37 -42.18
N GLY A 819 14.15 -5.33 -42.63
CA GLY A 819 15.59 -5.44 -42.35
C GLY A 819 15.93 -5.85 -40.92
N GLY A 820 14.94 -6.24 -40.09
CA GLY A 820 15.15 -6.69 -38.72
C GLY A 820 15.84 -8.06 -38.62
N LEU A 821 16.05 -8.51 -37.39
CA LEU A 821 16.68 -9.78 -37.06
C LEU A 821 15.72 -10.71 -36.30
N VAL A 822 15.63 -11.95 -36.71
CA VAL A 822 14.89 -13.02 -36.02
C VAL A 822 15.84 -14.14 -35.67
N ILE A 823 15.90 -14.50 -34.39
CA ILE A 823 16.66 -15.65 -33.90
C ILE A 823 15.66 -16.62 -33.28
N VAL A 824 15.65 -17.87 -33.74
CA VAL A 824 14.66 -18.86 -33.29
C VAL A 824 15.29 -20.23 -33.03
N ASP A 825 14.80 -20.89 -31.98
CA ASP A 825 15.04 -22.32 -31.76
C ASP A 825 13.91 -23.12 -32.40
N GLY A 826 14.23 -23.78 -33.51
CA GLY A 826 13.29 -24.62 -34.24
C GLY A 826 12.88 -25.89 -33.48
N GLN A 827 13.62 -26.31 -32.44
CA GLN A 827 13.37 -27.54 -31.68
C GLN A 827 13.09 -28.77 -32.58
N GLY A 828 13.81 -28.87 -33.71
CA GLY A 828 13.62 -29.92 -34.71
C GLY A 828 12.60 -29.62 -35.82
N THR A 829 11.86 -28.50 -35.72
CA THR A 829 11.00 -27.97 -36.78
C THR A 829 11.81 -27.07 -37.71
N GLU A 830 11.69 -27.27 -39.03
CA GLU A 830 12.31 -26.41 -40.03
C GLU A 830 11.56 -25.07 -40.12
N ILE A 831 12.21 -23.98 -39.73
CA ILE A 831 11.64 -22.63 -39.81
C ILE A 831 12.23 -21.88 -41.00
N LYS A 832 11.36 -21.46 -41.91
CA LYS A 832 11.70 -20.67 -43.11
C LYS A 832 11.15 -19.26 -43.00
N ASN A 833 11.85 -18.34 -43.64
CA ASN A 833 11.37 -16.98 -43.82
C ASN A 833 10.31 -16.96 -44.95
N ALA A 834 9.03 -17.03 -44.57
CA ALA A 834 7.90 -17.13 -45.48
C ALA A 834 7.39 -15.73 -45.91
N GLY A 835 8.19 -15.01 -46.70
CA GLY A 835 7.78 -13.75 -47.34
C GLY A 835 7.91 -12.49 -46.48
N PHE A 836 8.73 -12.53 -45.43
CA PHE A 836 9.05 -11.34 -44.63
C PHE A 836 10.45 -10.82 -44.95
N ASP A 837 10.61 -9.49 -44.87
CA ASP A 837 11.87 -8.82 -45.13
C ASP A 837 12.67 -8.66 -43.82
N TYR A 838 13.21 -9.77 -43.31
CA TYR A 838 14.13 -9.78 -42.16
C TYR A 838 15.17 -10.90 -42.30
N THR A 839 16.25 -10.79 -41.55
CA THR A 839 17.27 -11.84 -41.43
C THR A 839 16.79 -12.89 -40.43
N LEU A 840 16.72 -14.17 -40.84
CA LEU A 840 16.33 -15.29 -39.97
C LEU A 840 17.54 -16.16 -39.64
N ILE A 841 17.82 -16.37 -38.35
CA ILE A 841 18.87 -17.26 -37.85
C ILE A 841 18.22 -18.39 -37.05
N ASN A 842 18.38 -19.62 -37.54
CA ASN A 842 17.99 -20.83 -36.81
C ASN A 842 19.13 -21.26 -35.86
N VAL A 843 18.86 -21.25 -34.56
CA VAL A 843 19.82 -21.62 -33.51
C VAL A 843 19.27 -22.79 -32.72
N PRO A 844 19.90 -23.98 -32.74
CA PRO A 844 19.49 -25.12 -31.92
C PRO A 844 19.94 -24.93 -30.46
N ALA A 845 19.59 -23.81 -29.85
CA ALA A 845 20.09 -23.33 -28.56
C ALA A 845 19.83 -24.36 -27.43
N THR A 846 18.65 -24.97 -27.42
CA THR A 846 18.29 -26.02 -26.45
C THR A 846 19.18 -27.24 -26.58
N ASN A 847 19.53 -27.65 -27.81
CA ASN A 847 20.39 -28.80 -28.06
C ASN A 847 21.85 -28.48 -27.71
N LEU A 848 22.35 -27.30 -28.11
CA LEU A 848 23.70 -26.83 -27.78
C LEU A 848 23.91 -26.74 -26.26
N ALA A 849 22.92 -26.18 -25.53
CA ALA A 849 22.95 -26.11 -24.08
C ALA A 849 22.93 -27.50 -23.42
N ALA A 850 22.12 -28.44 -23.94
CA ALA A 850 22.06 -29.80 -23.40
C ALA A 850 23.32 -30.63 -23.68
N THR A 851 23.95 -30.48 -24.85
CA THR A 851 25.05 -31.35 -25.30
C THR A 851 26.43 -30.79 -24.98
N LEU A 852 26.67 -29.50 -25.25
CA LEU A 852 27.98 -28.88 -25.11
C LEU A 852 28.18 -28.23 -23.73
N VAL A 853 27.12 -27.63 -23.17
CA VAL A 853 27.15 -27.02 -21.83
C VAL A 853 26.77 -28.01 -20.73
N LYS A 854 25.98 -29.04 -21.08
CA LYS A 854 25.36 -30.00 -20.13
C LYS A 854 24.39 -29.36 -19.14
N GLU A 855 23.80 -28.22 -19.50
CA GLU A 855 22.75 -27.54 -18.72
C GLU A 855 21.71 -26.96 -19.67
N ARG A 856 20.59 -27.69 -19.85
CA ARG A 856 19.54 -27.33 -20.80
C ARG A 856 18.90 -25.97 -20.47
N ARG A 857 18.88 -25.55 -19.20
CA ARG A 857 18.27 -24.28 -18.78
C ARG A 857 19.04 -23.05 -19.26
N SER A 858 20.30 -23.21 -19.68
CA SER A 858 21.15 -22.12 -20.19
C SER A 858 20.95 -21.79 -21.67
N ALA A 859 19.92 -22.35 -22.32
CA ALA A 859 19.62 -22.12 -23.74
C ALA A 859 19.40 -20.62 -24.07
N ASN A 860 18.78 -19.86 -23.17
CA ASN A 860 18.62 -18.41 -23.28
C ASN A 860 19.98 -17.67 -23.34
N ILE A 861 21.02 -18.18 -22.69
CA ILE A 861 22.35 -17.57 -22.71
C ILE A 861 23.15 -17.96 -23.96
N VAL A 862 22.87 -19.12 -24.56
CA VAL A 862 23.36 -19.44 -25.92
C VAL A 862 22.81 -18.43 -26.93
N PHE A 863 21.52 -18.10 -26.85
CA PHE A 863 20.93 -17.02 -27.65
C PHE A 863 21.63 -15.68 -27.44
N LEU A 864 21.96 -15.33 -26.20
CA LEU A 864 22.70 -14.09 -25.90
C LEU A 864 24.06 -14.04 -26.62
N GLY A 865 24.77 -15.18 -26.70
CA GLY A 865 26.04 -15.29 -27.43
C GLY A 865 25.89 -15.03 -28.92
N VAL A 866 24.93 -15.72 -29.56
CA VAL A 866 24.60 -15.52 -30.98
C VAL A 866 24.18 -14.07 -31.25
N LEU A 867 23.29 -13.54 -30.42
CA LEU A 867 22.77 -12.19 -30.52
C LEU A 867 23.88 -11.14 -30.46
N ASN A 868 24.79 -11.26 -29.48
CA ASN A 868 25.88 -10.32 -29.35
C ASN A 868 26.86 -10.38 -30.53
N GLN A 869 27.13 -11.58 -31.06
CA GLN A 869 28.00 -11.73 -32.23
C GLN A 869 27.35 -11.19 -33.51
N ALA A 870 26.02 -11.30 -33.64
CA ALA A 870 25.29 -10.79 -34.80
C ALA A 870 25.21 -9.25 -34.83
N LEU A 871 25.10 -8.61 -33.66
CA LEU A 871 24.86 -7.16 -33.56
C LEU A 871 26.06 -6.35 -33.08
N GLU A 872 27.05 -7.00 -32.45
CA GLU A 872 28.25 -6.41 -31.85
C GLU A 872 27.94 -5.22 -30.91
N LEU A 873 26.88 -5.35 -30.12
CA LEU A 873 26.37 -4.29 -29.25
C LEU A 873 27.22 -4.08 -28.01
N PHE A 874 27.70 -5.16 -27.41
CA PHE A 874 28.42 -5.14 -26.14
C PHE A 874 29.75 -5.87 -26.24
N THR A 875 30.74 -5.41 -25.47
CA THR A 875 31.97 -6.17 -25.28
C THR A 875 31.69 -7.41 -24.42
N ASP A 876 32.46 -8.48 -24.61
CA ASP A 876 32.30 -9.72 -23.86
C ASP A 876 32.39 -9.50 -22.34
N ALA A 877 33.31 -8.63 -21.91
CA ALA A 877 33.49 -8.29 -20.50
C ALA A 877 32.22 -7.70 -19.87
N VAL A 878 31.45 -6.91 -20.62
CA VAL A 878 30.19 -6.31 -20.14
C VAL A 878 29.12 -7.38 -19.96
N LEU A 879 28.97 -8.29 -20.93
CA LEU A 879 27.99 -9.36 -20.86
C LEU A 879 28.33 -10.42 -19.83
N GLU A 880 29.59 -10.84 -19.72
CA GLU A 880 30.03 -11.77 -18.69
C GLU A 880 29.78 -11.20 -17.28
N ASN A 881 30.03 -9.89 -17.07
CA ASN A 881 29.71 -9.21 -15.81
C ASN A 881 28.20 -9.15 -15.56
N ALA A 882 27.38 -8.86 -16.59
CA ALA A 882 25.92 -8.86 -16.47
C ALA A 882 25.37 -10.26 -16.12
N ILE A 883 25.92 -11.33 -16.71
CA ILE A 883 25.60 -12.73 -16.37
C ILE A 883 25.96 -13.02 -14.90
N ARG A 884 27.17 -12.67 -14.46
CA ARG A 884 27.61 -12.86 -13.06
C ARG A 884 26.70 -12.17 -12.05
N ARG A 885 26.17 -11.00 -12.40
CA ARG A 885 25.26 -10.24 -11.51
C ARG A 885 23.85 -10.79 -11.48
N ASN A 886 23.30 -11.23 -12.62
CA ASN A 886 21.93 -11.75 -12.67
C ASN A 886 21.82 -13.21 -12.20
N ILE A 887 22.83 -14.03 -12.46
CA ILE A 887 22.80 -15.48 -12.17
C ILE A 887 24.08 -15.87 -11.40
N PRO A 888 24.34 -15.32 -10.21
CA PRO A 888 25.62 -15.47 -9.52
C PRO A 888 25.97 -16.93 -9.21
N LYS A 889 24.98 -17.73 -8.79
CA LYS A 889 25.18 -19.14 -8.43
C LYS A 889 25.54 -20.05 -9.61
N ALA A 890 25.15 -19.67 -10.82
CA ALA A 890 25.38 -20.45 -12.04
C ALA A 890 26.12 -19.62 -13.11
N ALA A 891 26.93 -18.66 -12.68
CA ALA A 891 27.54 -17.70 -13.60
C ALA A 891 28.49 -18.37 -14.59
N ASP A 892 29.36 -19.26 -14.12
CA ASP A 892 30.41 -19.85 -14.96
C ASP A 892 29.83 -20.77 -16.05
N ILE A 893 28.83 -21.58 -15.72
CA ILE A 893 28.14 -22.44 -16.69
C ILE A 893 27.36 -21.62 -17.73
N ASN A 894 26.77 -20.49 -17.31
CA ASN A 894 26.11 -19.57 -18.23
C ASN A 894 27.11 -18.80 -19.09
N ILE A 895 28.29 -18.44 -18.58
CA ILE A 895 29.37 -17.84 -19.39
C ILE A 895 29.88 -18.86 -20.43
N GLN A 896 29.98 -20.14 -20.08
CA GLN A 896 30.27 -21.19 -21.05
C GLN A 896 29.18 -21.26 -22.13
N ALA A 897 27.91 -21.22 -21.76
CA ALA A 897 26.80 -21.19 -22.73
C ALA A 897 26.85 -19.98 -23.66
N TYR A 898 27.21 -18.81 -23.13
CA TYR A 898 27.41 -17.58 -23.90
C TYR A 898 28.49 -17.76 -24.97
N ARG A 899 29.64 -18.35 -24.59
CA ARG A 899 30.75 -18.62 -25.52
C ARG A 899 30.36 -19.64 -26.60
N VAL A 900 29.68 -20.72 -26.22
CA VAL A 900 29.14 -21.71 -27.18
C VAL A 900 28.23 -21.05 -28.22
N GLY A 901 27.38 -20.11 -27.80
CA GLY A 901 26.53 -19.35 -28.73
C GLY A 901 27.33 -18.50 -29.71
N LYS A 902 28.38 -17.82 -29.25
CA LYS A 902 29.27 -17.05 -30.13
C LYS A 902 29.97 -17.92 -31.17
N ASP A 903 30.59 -19.01 -30.73
CA ASP A 903 31.35 -19.93 -31.59
C ASP A 903 30.43 -20.55 -32.66
N TYR A 904 29.19 -20.88 -32.30
CA TYR A 904 28.19 -21.37 -33.24
C TYR A 904 27.92 -20.36 -34.37
N PHE A 905 27.69 -19.09 -34.04
CA PHE A 905 27.42 -18.07 -35.06
C PHE A 905 28.61 -17.85 -36.00
N SER A 906 29.83 -17.81 -35.46
CA SER A 906 31.06 -17.71 -36.27
C SER A 906 31.23 -18.89 -37.22
N THR A 907 30.86 -20.10 -36.80
CA THR A 907 30.92 -21.30 -37.64
C THR A 907 29.86 -21.28 -38.74
N VAL A 908 28.64 -20.82 -38.42
CA VAL A 908 27.54 -20.71 -39.39
C VAL A 908 27.83 -19.62 -40.44
N GLN A 909 28.38 -18.46 -40.06
CA GLN A 909 28.80 -17.42 -41.02
C GLN A 909 29.96 -17.87 -41.92
N ALA A 910 30.88 -18.70 -41.43
CA ALA A 910 31.94 -19.28 -42.27
C ALA A 910 31.37 -20.23 -43.35
N SER A 911 30.18 -20.80 -43.11
CA SER A 911 29.48 -21.71 -44.03
C SER A 911 28.38 -21.06 -44.88
N SER A 912 27.93 -19.83 -44.57
CA SER A 912 26.80 -19.17 -45.23
C SER A 912 27.08 -17.68 -45.52
N VAL A 913 26.93 -17.28 -46.78
CA VAL A 913 27.10 -15.90 -47.26
C VAL A 913 25.97 -15.01 -46.72
N LEU A 914 26.09 -14.53 -45.49
CA LEU A 914 25.20 -13.53 -44.88
C LEU A 914 26.02 -12.31 -44.52
N LYS A 915 26.20 -11.40 -45.50
CA LYS A 915 26.58 -10.01 -45.23
C LYS A 915 25.29 -9.20 -45.04
N PRO A 916 25.08 -8.54 -43.89
CA PRO A 916 24.03 -7.53 -43.77
C PRO A 916 24.41 -6.33 -44.66
N SER A 917 23.48 -5.81 -45.45
CA SER A 917 23.60 -4.47 -46.03
C SER A 917 23.59 -3.44 -44.90
N ARG A 918 24.61 -2.58 -44.89
CA ARG A 918 24.92 -1.59 -43.85
C ARG A 918 23.77 -0.66 -43.49
#